data_AF-A0A5Q4BMI5-F1
#
_entry.id   AF-A0A5Q4BMI5-F1
#
_cell.length_a   1.000
_cell.length_b   1.000
_cell.length_c   1.000
_cell.angle_alpha   90.00
_cell.angle_beta   90.00
_cell.angle_gamma   90.00
#
_symmetry.space_group_name_H-M   'P 1'
#
loop_
_entity.id
_entity.type
_entity.pdbx_description
1 polymer ?
#
loop_
_entity_poly.entity_id
_entity_poly.type
_entity_poly.pdbx_seq_one_letter_code
_entity_poly.pdbx_strand_id
1 'polypeptide(L)'
;MVRTRPRNKTKRIAVIDYGSDGEPPEVHDDSDDENFEAPPPDPEDDEDDPMDVDGGGDDDDDFEAEDPSQLVIDVNGNNDDEDERPAYTSSAGLRKRPTDMAALGTYHADGRPTRHYTGALKRGQRIQVLDFFYGPQEEAVGVASWLLNRWAGYPVLPSKLPDGPASPVPSPWLEPGFVEDQDRAAKSWFARLGGGVGASRGEREMSTEEAAQYRLDPGGHLVSVIGPYPDQQEVDIAPYGGVALTMSGLPLTEEKAEEEEEEEEEKAAGWMFDVGGIVIGMDWARRTGQEAQVLALAVIPHTDQQLDFEDAYDEKKGIVQLWELCGHKGDDGITRPLGRPARLARTVCFDWGRVLRLKWCPTPYRDNGAMGLLAVLCGDGQVYIVVVKDIDNDEQDAFTKLETPVVSLGLTAETDVTATCFAWVNTNRIVLGHSDGSLTLWSVSPRILLARHDVHSTRVMHIDTAYPSDPYLVASTPVAGYTTLVDLSDPSCERTSFPCFAITPQPNLLQWQDHLRGFFTVVPSANPLNASVGFVHSRWYAAQVRKAMDGDRLPTCLAAGLHHPFVLVGYMDGTVWAANPSNRIFASKHHFGHKMKVVDHQYIPRARLAGPVLERVGDEGGEGGRCRGASRILHGFRPVPNVNPKVDMWKTKGAIGKKKDNKKGKGKKANSKAKGKGKGKAGAEDDDDDDDDDDDDDDVDVQGGAEEGDGHFADPKRAVLSEPLTRITTMAWNPNGEYSCWAAVAMASGLVRVMDLGLEC
;
A
#
# COMPACT_ATOMS: atom_id res chain seq x y z
N MET A 1 -29.51 55.02 31.44
CA MET A 1 -28.58 55.92 30.71
C MET A 1 -27.24 55.22 30.57
N VAL A 2 -27.08 54.37 29.55
CA VAL A 2 -25.79 53.95 28.95
C VAL A 2 -26.13 53.53 27.50
N ARG A 3 -25.45 54.13 26.53
CA ARG A 3 -25.68 53.98 25.09
C ARG A 3 -25.08 52.66 24.58
N THR A 4 -25.90 51.87 23.88
CA THR A 4 -25.47 50.76 23.02
C THR A 4 -25.37 51.23 21.56
N ARG A 5 -24.45 50.64 20.80
CA ARG A 5 -24.39 50.66 19.32
C ARG A 5 -24.05 49.25 18.80
N PRO A 6 -24.39 48.94 17.54
CA PRO A 6 -25.09 47.70 17.20
C PRO A 6 -24.28 46.70 16.35
N ARG A 7 -24.77 45.46 16.36
CA ARG A 7 -24.45 44.30 15.52
C ARG A 7 -24.30 44.65 14.03
N ASN A 8 -23.25 44.14 13.37
CA ASN A 8 -23.26 43.91 11.93
C ASN A 8 -23.43 42.41 11.65
N LYS A 9 -24.49 42.13 10.89
CA LYS A 9 -24.87 40.84 10.30
C LYS A 9 -24.14 40.72 8.97
N THR A 10 -23.34 39.67 8.77
CA THR A 10 -23.21 38.90 7.50
C THR A 10 -22.09 37.86 7.66
N LYS A 11 -22.42 36.73 8.29
CA LYS A 11 -21.81 35.43 7.97
C LYS A 11 -22.97 34.44 7.90
N ARG A 12 -23.31 34.03 6.68
CA ARG A 12 -24.21 32.89 6.47
C ARG A 12 -23.35 31.63 6.53
N ILE A 13 -23.62 30.79 7.51
CA ILE A 13 -23.18 29.40 7.58
C ILE A 13 -24.23 28.64 6.78
N ALA A 14 -23.82 27.93 5.73
CA ALA A 14 -24.70 27.01 5.03
C ALA A 14 -24.92 25.80 5.93
N VAL A 15 -26.10 25.74 6.54
CA VAL A 15 -26.65 24.53 7.14
C VAL A 15 -27.32 23.78 5.99
N ILE A 16 -26.78 22.62 5.63
CA ILE A 16 -27.43 21.71 4.67
C ILE A 16 -28.42 20.89 5.49
N ASP A 17 -29.71 21.20 5.30
CA ASP A 17 -30.84 20.48 5.89
C ASP A 17 -31.31 19.44 4.87
N TYR A 18 -31.26 18.16 5.24
CA TYR A 18 -31.81 17.07 4.45
C TYR A 18 -33.26 16.85 4.87
N GLY A 19 -34.19 17.46 4.12
CA GLY A 19 -35.63 17.32 4.33
C GLY A 19 -36.36 17.16 3.00
N SER A 20 -37.05 16.02 2.87
CA SER A 20 -37.97 15.61 1.81
C SER A 20 -39.05 16.65 1.46
N ASP A 21 -39.24 16.95 0.17
CA ASP A 21 -40.50 16.85 -0.57
C ASP A 21 -40.52 17.72 -1.85
N GLY A 22 -40.84 17.08 -2.98
CA GLY A 22 -41.83 17.58 -3.96
C GLY A 22 -41.49 18.78 -4.87
N GLU A 23 -41.25 18.45 -6.14
CA GLU A 23 -41.44 19.22 -7.38
C GLU A 23 -40.31 20.13 -7.93
N PRO A 24 -40.05 20.09 -9.26
CA PRO A 24 -38.96 20.84 -9.90
C PRO A 24 -39.43 22.23 -10.39
N PRO A 25 -38.65 23.30 -10.20
CA PRO A 25 -38.93 24.57 -10.86
C PRO A 25 -38.25 24.70 -12.23
N GLU A 26 -38.97 25.40 -13.11
CA GLU A 26 -38.74 25.63 -14.53
C GLU A 26 -37.50 26.47 -14.87
N VAL A 27 -37.13 26.37 -16.15
CA VAL A 27 -36.07 27.11 -16.84
C VAL A 27 -36.38 28.62 -16.83
N HIS A 28 -35.50 29.41 -16.21
CA HIS A 28 -35.49 30.87 -16.37
C HIS A 28 -34.19 31.29 -17.07
N ASP A 29 -34.37 31.92 -18.22
CA ASP A 29 -33.38 32.53 -19.08
C ASP A 29 -33.32 34.01 -18.67
N ASP A 30 -32.24 34.44 -18.02
CA ASP A 30 -31.98 35.86 -17.77
C ASP A 30 -30.56 36.18 -18.24
N SER A 31 -30.54 36.80 -19.42
CA SER A 31 -29.52 37.68 -19.93
C SER A 31 -29.33 38.90 -19.01
N ASP A 32 -28.09 39.41 -19.01
CA ASP A 32 -27.62 40.67 -18.42
C ASP A 32 -26.99 40.57 -17.03
N ASP A 33 -25.70 40.20 -17.03
CA ASP A 33 -24.76 40.59 -15.97
C ASP A 33 -23.51 41.24 -16.63
N GLU A 34 -23.73 42.45 -17.17
CA GLU A 34 -22.67 43.41 -17.47
C GLU A 34 -22.16 44.00 -16.14
N ASN A 35 -21.19 43.37 -15.46
CA ASN A 35 -20.10 44.07 -14.75
C ASN A 35 -19.08 43.11 -14.09
N PHE A 36 -18.05 42.68 -14.84
CA PHE A 36 -16.77 42.30 -14.24
C PHE A 36 -15.63 42.68 -15.19
N GLU A 37 -15.04 43.85 -14.97
CA GLU A 37 -13.81 44.28 -15.63
C GLU A 37 -12.65 43.37 -15.22
N ALA A 38 -12.07 42.69 -16.21
CA ALA A 38 -10.80 41.98 -16.05
C ALA A 38 -9.65 42.99 -15.83
N PRO A 39 -8.67 42.70 -14.96
CA PRO A 39 -7.46 43.51 -14.89
C PRO A 39 -6.67 43.40 -16.21
N PRO A 40 -5.99 44.47 -16.66
CA PRO A 40 -5.16 44.42 -17.87
C PRO A 40 -3.97 43.46 -17.69
N PRO A 41 -3.49 42.84 -18.78
CA PRO A 41 -2.28 42.02 -18.74
C PRO A 41 -1.06 42.90 -18.44
N ASP A 42 -0.21 42.45 -17.51
CA ASP A 42 1.09 43.07 -17.26
C ASP A 42 2.03 42.82 -18.45
N PRO A 43 2.89 43.79 -18.81
CA PRO A 43 3.69 43.76 -20.03
C PRO A 43 4.84 42.75 -19.95
N GLU A 44 5.11 42.15 -21.11
CA GLU A 44 6.33 41.43 -21.45
C GLU A 44 7.54 42.37 -21.25
N ASP A 45 8.45 42.05 -20.34
CA ASP A 45 9.81 42.59 -20.33
C ASP A 45 10.74 41.52 -20.92
N ASP A 46 10.86 41.57 -22.25
CA ASP A 46 12.00 41.08 -23.01
C ASP A 46 13.14 42.11 -22.85
N GLU A 47 14.17 41.81 -22.05
CA GLU A 47 15.47 42.47 -22.19
C GLU A 47 16.58 41.41 -22.22
N ASP A 48 16.89 40.98 -23.44
CA ASP A 48 18.15 40.35 -23.81
C ASP A 48 19.26 41.40 -24.00
N ASP A 49 20.49 40.93 -23.78
CA ASP A 49 21.83 41.45 -24.13
C ASP A 49 22.54 42.43 -23.18
N PRO A 50 23.90 42.42 -23.09
CA PRO A 50 24.87 41.39 -23.52
C PRO A 50 25.96 41.05 -22.47
N MET A 51 26.61 39.91 -22.70
CA MET A 51 27.90 39.54 -22.12
C MET A 51 28.99 40.55 -22.48
N ASP A 52 29.72 41.04 -21.47
CA ASP A 52 31.05 41.62 -21.65
C ASP A 52 32.09 40.80 -20.85
N VAL A 53 33.10 40.38 -21.61
CA VAL A 53 34.27 39.59 -21.23
C VAL A 53 35.39 40.53 -20.78
N ASP A 54 36.00 40.22 -19.64
CA ASP A 54 37.41 40.46 -19.32
C ASP A 54 37.68 39.65 -18.02
N GLY A 55 38.69 38.80 -17.87
CA GLY A 55 39.95 38.68 -18.57
C GLY A 55 41.08 38.56 -17.54
N GLY A 56 41.45 37.32 -17.16
CA GLY A 56 42.83 36.91 -16.89
C GLY A 56 43.40 36.94 -15.45
N GLY A 57 44.12 35.87 -15.12
CA GLY A 57 45.26 35.78 -14.19
C GLY A 57 44.93 35.07 -12.87
N ASP A 58 45.23 33.78 -12.69
CA ASP A 58 46.55 33.11 -12.53
C ASP A 58 46.84 32.80 -11.04
N ASP A 59 47.48 31.64 -10.85
CA ASP A 59 48.22 31.12 -9.69
C ASP A 59 47.45 30.25 -8.65
N ASP A 60 47.37 28.95 -9.00
CA ASP A 60 48.15 27.84 -8.41
C ASP A 60 48.32 27.67 -6.88
N ASP A 61 48.28 26.38 -6.52
CA ASP A 61 49.00 25.67 -5.46
C ASP A 61 48.40 25.53 -4.04
N ASP A 62 47.80 24.35 -3.86
CA ASP A 62 48.31 23.25 -3.02
C ASP A 62 48.29 23.32 -1.47
N PHE A 63 47.77 22.22 -0.93
CA PHE A 63 48.25 21.47 0.23
C PHE A 63 47.88 21.86 1.69
N GLU A 64 47.03 20.97 2.22
CA GLU A 64 47.08 20.26 3.51
C GLU A 64 46.48 20.77 4.82
N ALA A 65 45.95 19.77 5.51
CA ALA A 65 45.22 19.76 6.76
C ALA A 65 46.16 19.63 7.96
N GLU A 66 45.83 20.30 9.06
CA GLU A 66 46.27 19.85 10.38
C GLU A 66 45.15 19.97 11.44
N ASP A 67 45.23 18.99 12.35
CA ASP A 67 44.32 18.48 13.36
C ASP A 67 44.19 19.40 14.61
N PRO A 68 43.09 19.32 15.39
CA PRO A 68 42.75 20.25 16.44
C PRO A 68 43.25 19.78 17.80
N SER A 69 44.24 20.46 18.36
CA SER A 69 44.42 20.51 19.82
C SER A 69 45.35 21.63 20.24
N GLN A 70 44.80 22.69 20.84
CA GLN A 70 45.39 23.35 22.00
C GLN A 70 44.44 24.41 22.58
N LEU A 71 43.76 24.01 23.64
CA LEU A 71 43.12 24.88 24.62
C LEU A 71 44.20 25.53 25.49
N VAL A 72 44.23 26.86 25.57
CA VAL A 72 44.64 27.55 26.81
C VAL A 72 43.75 28.77 27.03
N ILE A 73 43.07 28.76 28.16
CA ILE A 73 42.30 29.85 28.75
C ILE A 73 43.30 30.79 29.43
N ASP A 74 43.21 32.10 29.18
CA ASP A 74 43.56 33.07 30.21
C ASP A 74 42.66 34.31 30.17
N VAL A 75 42.27 34.75 31.37
CA VAL A 75 41.20 35.70 31.65
C VAL A 75 41.82 37.03 32.09
N ASN A 76 41.56 38.13 31.38
CA ASN A 76 41.05 39.39 31.96
C ASN A 76 41.04 40.57 30.96
N GLY A 77 39.92 41.30 30.97
CA GLY A 77 39.97 42.77 31.02
C GLY A 77 39.50 43.54 29.79
N ASN A 78 38.17 43.72 29.67
CA ASN A 78 37.48 44.96 29.28
C ASN A 78 38.10 45.84 28.17
N ASN A 79 37.51 45.84 26.98
CA ASN A 79 36.63 46.93 26.53
C ASN A 79 36.15 46.73 25.08
N ASP A 80 34.88 47.08 24.90
CA ASP A 80 34.20 47.58 23.71
C ASP A 80 33.76 46.60 22.61
N ASP A 81 32.44 46.65 22.41
CA ASP A 81 31.56 45.90 21.53
C ASP A 81 31.87 46.13 20.02
N GLU A 82 31.68 45.09 19.20
CA GLU A 82 30.81 45.12 18.00
C GLU A 82 30.82 43.74 17.30
N ASP A 83 29.71 42.99 17.44
CA ASP A 83 29.41 41.76 16.70
C ASP A 83 29.07 42.10 15.22
N GLU A 84 29.94 41.69 14.29
CA GLU A 84 29.64 41.64 12.86
C GLU A 84 28.65 40.50 12.57
N ARG A 85 27.38 40.85 12.34
CA ARG A 85 26.42 40.00 11.62
C ARG A 85 26.36 40.42 10.15
N PRO A 86 26.29 39.46 9.21
CA PRO A 86 26.33 39.74 7.78
C PRO A 86 25.12 40.53 7.29
N ALA A 87 25.41 41.48 6.40
CA ALA A 87 24.49 42.42 5.80
C ALA A 87 23.44 41.75 4.91
N TYR A 88 22.17 42.01 5.21
CA TYR A 88 21.06 41.79 4.29
C TYR A 88 20.76 43.14 3.62
N THR A 89 21.17 43.29 2.36
CA THR A 89 20.81 44.45 1.54
C THR A 89 19.51 44.17 0.80
N SER A 90 18.43 44.85 1.18
CA SER A 90 17.53 45.45 0.19
C SER A 90 16.68 46.52 0.89
N SER A 91 17.02 47.76 0.60
CA SER A 91 16.37 48.99 1.03
C SER A 91 15.01 49.18 0.35
N ALA A 92 13.94 49.29 1.13
CA ALA A 92 12.77 50.09 0.80
C ALA A 92 12.12 50.60 2.10
N GLY A 93 12.14 51.91 2.30
CA GLY A 93 11.83 52.54 3.59
C GLY A 93 10.34 52.52 3.96
N LEU A 94 10.04 51.97 5.14
CA LEU A 94 8.83 52.30 5.89
C LEU A 94 9.19 52.69 7.34
N ARG A 95 8.62 53.83 7.77
CA ARG A 95 8.84 54.49 9.07
C ARG A 95 8.49 53.56 10.24
N LYS A 96 9.44 53.26 11.13
CA LYS A 96 9.21 52.47 12.36
C LYS A 96 8.26 53.22 13.31
N ARG A 97 7.07 52.64 13.58
CA ARG A 97 6.23 53.00 14.74
C ARG A 97 6.80 52.34 16.01
N PRO A 98 6.54 52.89 17.21
CA PRO A 98 7.06 52.32 18.46
C PRO A 98 6.55 50.89 18.66
N THR A 99 7.47 49.96 18.92
CA THR A 99 7.19 48.54 19.14
C THR A 99 6.43 48.37 20.46
N ASP A 100 5.20 47.87 20.39
CA ASP A 100 4.45 47.42 21.57
C ASP A 100 5.10 46.13 22.09
N MET A 101 5.71 46.19 23.28
CA MET A 101 6.41 45.07 23.91
C MET A 101 5.46 43.93 24.33
N ALA A 102 4.14 44.11 24.22
CA ALA A 102 3.13 43.08 24.45
C ALA A 102 2.53 42.49 23.15
N ALA A 103 2.99 42.93 21.97
CA ALA A 103 2.55 42.35 20.71
C ALA A 103 3.16 40.95 20.52
N LEU A 104 2.33 39.92 20.60
CA LEU A 104 2.65 38.60 20.06
C LEU A 104 3.06 38.79 18.60
N GLY A 105 4.25 38.29 18.23
CA GLY A 105 4.74 38.35 16.86
C GLY A 105 3.69 37.81 15.90
N THR A 106 3.49 38.49 14.77
CA THR A 106 2.69 37.95 13.68
C THR A 106 3.25 36.59 13.31
N TYR A 107 2.41 35.56 13.31
CA TYR A 107 2.76 34.24 12.79
C TYR A 107 3.42 34.45 11.42
N HIS A 108 4.64 33.93 11.24
CA HIS A 108 5.27 33.90 9.92
C HIS A 108 4.44 32.94 9.04
N ALA A 109 3.38 33.47 8.44
CA ALA A 109 2.70 32.84 7.32
C ALA A 109 3.51 33.13 6.05
N ASP A 110 4.80 32.76 6.07
CA ASP A 110 5.48 32.51 4.80
C ASP A 110 4.74 31.33 4.19
N GLY A 111 4.02 31.55 3.10
CA GLY A 111 3.35 30.51 2.31
C GLY A 111 4.31 29.53 1.62
N ARG A 112 5.55 29.40 2.13
CA ARG A 112 6.49 28.36 1.73
C ARG A 112 6.14 27.11 2.55
N PRO A 113 6.02 25.93 1.92
CA PRO A 113 5.62 24.73 2.64
C PRO A 113 6.57 24.47 3.81
N THR A 114 6.00 24.37 5.02
CA THR A 114 6.69 24.01 6.26
C THR A 114 7.10 22.53 6.24
N ARG A 115 7.93 22.14 5.26
CA ARG A 115 8.60 20.83 5.21
C ARG A 115 10.02 20.99 5.72
N HIS A 116 10.19 20.93 7.04
CA HIS A 116 11.49 21.00 7.70
C HIS A 116 12.05 19.60 7.97
N TYR A 117 12.47 18.88 6.91
CA TYR A 117 13.50 17.86 7.09
C TYR A 117 14.85 18.48 6.73
N THR A 118 15.70 18.68 7.75
CA THR A 118 17.04 19.28 7.62
C THR A 118 18.15 18.25 7.83
N GLY A 119 17.86 16.95 7.64
CA GLY A 119 18.84 15.88 7.81
C GLY A 119 19.68 15.62 6.56
N ALA A 120 20.67 14.75 6.68
CA ALA A 120 21.71 14.52 5.67
C ALA A 120 21.16 13.97 4.34
N LEU A 121 20.18 13.06 4.39
CA LEU A 121 19.56 12.49 3.19
C LEU A 121 18.62 13.49 2.51
N LYS A 122 19.12 14.27 1.55
CA LYS A 122 18.30 15.23 0.79
C LYS A 122 17.33 14.50 -0.15
N ARG A 123 16.16 15.09 -0.40
CA ARG A 123 15.08 14.49 -1.23
C ARG A 123 15.50 14.13 -2.66
N GLY A 124 16.45 14.86 -3.25
CA GLY A 124 16.99 14.59 -4.59
C GLY A 124 18.20 13.64 -4.60
N GLN A 125 18.70 13.22 -3.44
CA GLN A 125 19.93 12.44 -3.34
C GLN A 125 19.68 10.97 -3.72
N ARG A 126 20.08 10.60 -4.93
CA ARG A 126 19.91 9.23 -5.48
C ARG A 126 21.19 8.40 -5.49
N ILE A 127 22.33 9.05 -5.27
CA ILE A 127 23.65 8.43 -5.14
C ILE A 127 23.88 8.08 -3.65
N GLN A 128 24.59 6.99 -3.34
CA GLN A 128 24.91 6.53 -1.97
C GLN A 128 23.71 6.16 -1.08
N VAL A 129 22.53 5.91 -1.68
CA VAL A 129 21.31 5.58 -0.91
C VAL A 129 21.49 4.32 -0.07
N LEU A 130 22.24 3.36 -0.59
CA LEU A 130 22.63 2.15 0.14
C LEU A 130 23.40 2.48 1.42
N ASP A 131 24.36 3.39 1.36
CA ASP A 131 25.19 3.78 2.50
C ASP A 131 24.35 4.52 3.54
N PHE A 132 23.42 5.38 3.12
CA PHE A 132 22.47 6.01 4.03
C PHE A 132 21.58 4.97 4.72
N PHE A 133 20.97 4.06 3.97
CA PHE A 133 19.99 3.12 4.51
C PHE A 133 20.66 2.06 5.40
N TYR A 134 21.75 1.45 4.94
CA TYR A 134 22.35 0.26 5.57
C TYR A 134 23.74 0.50 6.19
N GLY A 135 24.43 1.60 5.88
CA GLY A 135 25.74 1.91 6.47
C GLY A 135 25.67 2.29 7.96
N PRO A 136 26.78 2.63 8.62
CA PRO A 136 28.15 2.60 8.10
C PRO A 136 28.75 1.19 8.08
N GLN A 137 28.05 0.16 8.58
CA GLN A 137 28.56 -1.20 8.61
C GLN A 137 28.63 -1.78 7.19
N GLU A 138 29.85 -2.06 6.72
CA GLU A 138 30.08 -2.60 5.37
C GLU A 138 29.38 -3.95 5.16
N GLU A 139 29.28 -4.77 6.20
CA GLU A 139 28.55 -6.05 6.15
C GLU A 139 27.06 -5.85 5.83
N ALA A 140 26.41 -4.86 6.46
CA ALA A 140 25.01 -4.56 6.21
C ALA A 140 24.78 -3.99 4.80
N VAL A 141 25.68 -3.13 4.32
CA VAL A 141 25.68 -2.66 2.92
C VAL A 141 25.90 -3.83 1.96
N GLY A 142 26.78 -4.76 2.29
CA GLY A 142 27.04 -5.98 1.54
C GLY A 142 25.81 -6.90 1.43
N VAL A 143 25.10 -7.12 2.54
CA VAL A 143 23.84 -7.90 2.56
C VAL A 143 22.77 -7.22 1.70
N ALA A 144 22.58 -5.91 1.84
CA ALA A 144 21.64 -5.15 1.01
C ALA A 144 22.00 -5.22 -0.47
N SER A 145 23.27 -5.03 -0.83
CA SER A 145 23.76 -5.14 -2.20
C SER A 145 23.52 -6.53 -2.78
N TRP A 146 23.80 -7.59 -2.00
CA TRP A 146 23.51 -8.97 -2.38
C TRP A 146 22.03 -9.19 -2.66
N LEU A 147 21.14 -8.73 -1.77
CA LEU A 147 19.69 -8.81 -1.94
C LEU A 147 19.22 -8.08 -3.21
N LEU A 148 19.68 -6.84 -3.42
CA LEU A 148 19.29 -6.06 -4.61
C LEU A 148 19.74 -6.75 -5.91
N ASN A 149 20.99 -7.22 -5.96
CA ASN A 149 21.53 -7.92 -7.12
C ASN A 149 20.79 -9.24 -7.38
N ARG A 150 20.39 -9.95 -6.31
CA ARG A 150 19.64 -11.21 -6.41
C ARG A 150 18.34 -11.05 -7.20
N TRP A 151 17.56 -10.01 -6.95
CA TRP A 151 16.27 -9.81 -7.62
C TRP A 151 16.28 -8.75 -8.74
N ALA A 152 17.42 -8.14 -9.06
CA ALA A 152 17.52 -7.10 -10.09
C ALA A 152 16.97 -7.57 -11.46
N GLY A 153 17.26 -8.82 -11.83
CA GLY A 153 16.79 -9.46 -13.07
C GLY A 153 15.30 -9.80 -13.10
N TYR A 154 14.60 -9.65 -11.97
CA TYR A 154 13.20 -10.01 -11.79
C TYR A 154 12.36 -8.76 -11.55
N PRO A 155 11.87 -8.09 -12.61
CA PRO A 155 11.32 -6.74 -12.48
C PRO A 155 9.89 -6.68 -11.92
N VAL A 156 9.11 -7.77 -12.03
CA VAL A 156 7.69 -7.76 -11.68
C VAL A 156 7.23 -8.88 -10.75
N LEU A 157 7.81 -10.07 -10.88
CA LEU A 157 7.41 -11.28 -10.17
C LEU A 157 8.65 -12.02 -9.62
N PRO A 158 8.55 -12.69 -8.46
CA PRO A 158 9.65 -13.44 -7.87
C PRO A 158 9.99 -14.69 -8.67
N SER A 159 11.25 -15.14 -8.61
CA SER A 159 11.62 -16.50 -9.04
C SER A 159 11.18 -17.52 -7.99
N LYS A 160 10.77 -18.71 -8.42
CA LYS A 160 10.53 -19.86 -7.53
C LYS A 160 11.47 -21.05 -7.79
N LEU A 161 12.49 -20.87 -8.62
CA LEU A 161 13.47 -21.90 -8.93
C LEU A 161 14.34 -22.20 -7.69
N PRO A 162 14.36 -23.44 -7.16
CA PRO A 162 15.16 -23.80 -5.98
C PRO A 162 16.66 -23.57 -6.18
N ASP A 163 17.19 -24.03 -7.33
CA ASP A 163 18.59 -23.88 -7.71
C ASP A 163 18.86 -22.61 -8.52
N GLY A 164 17.86 -21.73 -8.64
CA GLY A 164 17.96 -20.49 -9.40
C GLY A 164 18.78 -19.42 -8.67
N PRO A 165 19.30 -18.41 -9.41
CA PRO A 165 20.10 -17.33 -8.82
C PRO A 165 19.31 -16.49 -7.79
N ALA A 166 17.97 -16.52 -7.84
CA ALA A 166 17.08 -15.66 -7.08
C ALA A 166 15.94 -16.37 -6.35
N SER A 167 16.15 -17.63 -5.95
CA SER A 167 15.18 -18.39 -5.14
C SER A 167 14.75 -17.59 -3.90
N PRO A 168 13.50 -17.71 -3.41
CA PRO A 168 13.06 -17.06 -2.18
C PRO A 168 13.95 -17.45 -1.01
N VAL A 169 14.23 -16.50 -0.12
CA VAL A 169 15.11 -16.72 1.03
C VAL A 169 14.46 -16.17 2.29
N PRO A 170 14.72 -16.79 3.46
CA PRO A 170 14.47 -16.14 4.74
C PRO A 170 15.20 -14.80 4.79
N SER A 171 14.73 -13.90 5.65
CA SER A 171 15.40 -12.63 5.84
C SER A 171 16.88 -12.82 6.25
N PRO A 172 17.85 -12.23 5.52
CA PRO A 172 19.25 -12.32 5.87
C PRO A 172 19.65 -11.41 7.04
N TRP A 173 18.72 -10.59 7.53
CA TRP A 173 18.92 -9.71 8.67
C TRP A 173 18.77 -10.45 10.01
N LEU A 174 18.40 -11.73 9.96
CA LEU A 174 18.22 -12.58 11.12
C LEU A 174 19.49 -13.40 11.37
N GLU A 175 19.82 -13.56 12.65
CA GLU A 175 20.93 -14.42 13.06
C GLU A 175 20.71 -15.89 12.62
N PRO A 176 21.77 -16.62 12.26
CA PRO A 176 21.68 -18.05 12.01
C PRO A 176 21.11 -18.77 13.23
N GLY A 177 20.08 -19.61 13.04
CA GLY A 177 19.41 -20.30 14.15
C GLY A 177 18.25 -19.54 14.79
N PHE A 178 17.93 -18.31 14.32
CA PHE A 178 16.87 -17.47 14.88
C PHE A 178 15.51 -18.19 14.94
N VAL A 179 15.15 -18.92 13.87
CA VAL A 179 13.87 -19.63 13.78
C VAL A 179 13.83 -20.77 14.80
N GLU A 180 14.90 -21.56 14.90
CA GLU A 180 15.02 -22.66 15.86
C GLU A 180 14.98 -22.17 17.31
N ASP A 181 15.64 -21.05 17.59
CA ASP A 181 15.62 -20.41 18.91
C ASP A 181 14.26 -19.85 19.27
N GLN A 182 13.60 -19.21 18.30
CA GLN A 182 12.23 -18.74 18.46
C GLN A 182 11.27 -19.89 18.74
N ASP A 183 11.35 -20.99 17.97
CA ASP A 183 10.51 -22.17 18.16
C ASP A 183 10.74 -22.80 19.53
N ARG A 184 12.00 -22.88 20.00
CA ARG A 184 12.36 -23.39 21.32
C ARG A 184 11.76 -22.51 22.43
N ALA A 185 11.92 -21.20 22.32
CA ALA A 185 11.38 -20.25 23.28
C ALA A 185 9.85 -20.29 23.29
N ALA A 186 9.23 -20.37 22.11
CA ALA A 186 7.80 -20.46 21.92
C ALA A 186 7.23 -21.74 22.54
N LYS A 187 7.82 -22.91 22.28
CA LYS A 187 7.42 -24.18 22.94
C LYS A 187 7.41 -24.05 24.46
N SER A 188 8.45 -23.46 25.04
CA SER A 188 8.50 -23.23 26.49
C SER A 188 7.42 -22.25 26.98
N TRP A 189 7.10 -21.24 26.18
CA TRP A 189 6.06 -20.26 26.49
C TRP A 189 4.66 -20.88 26.39
N PHE A 190 4.39 -21.63 25.33
CA PHE A 190 3.12 -22.32 25.08
C PHE A 190 2.82 -23.40 26.12
N ALA A 191 3.84 -24.11 26.60
CA ALA A 191 3.66 -25.06 27.71
C ALA A 191 3.04 -24.40 28.95
N ARG A 192 3.25 -23.09 29.16
CA ARG A 192 2.60 -22.34 30.26
C ARG A 192 1.14 -21.99 29.97
N LEU A 193 0.76 -21.90 28.69
CA LEU A 193 -0.63 -21.70 28.27
C LEU A 193 -1.47 -22.96 28.35
N GLY A 194 -0.87 -24.15 28.19
CA GLY A 194 -1.57 -25.43 28.07
C GLY A 194 -2.50 -25.80 29.23
N GLY A 195 -2.30 -25.21 30.43
CA GLY A 195 -3.21 -25.39 31.57
C GLY A 195 -4.46 -24.49 31.56
N GLY A 196 -4.54 -23.52 30.63
CA GLY A 196 -5.65 -22.58 30.52
C GLY A 196 -6.87 -23.16 29.82
N VAL A 197 -8.07 -22.84 30.31
CA VAL A 197 -9.34 -23.28 29.70
C VAL A 197 -9.47 -22.77 28.26
N GLY A 198 -9.13 -21.51 27.99
CA GLY A 198 -9.16 -20.95 26.63
C GLY A 198 -8.17 -21.56 25.65
N ALA A 199 -7.08 -22.17 26.14
CA ALA A 199 -6.08 -22.81 25.29
C ALA A 199 -6.42 -24.28 24.97
N SER A 200 -7.13 -24.97 25.87
CA SER A 200 -7.41 -26.41 25.74
C SER A 200 -8.86 -26.74 25.36
N ARG A 201 -9.81 -25.89 25.75
CA ARG A 201 -11.26 -26.07 25.57
C ARG A 201 -11.96 -24.79 25.10
N GLY A 202 -11.20 -23.85 24.51
CA GLY A 202 -11.75 -22.59 24.02
C GLY A 202 -12.70 -22.76 22.83
N GLU A 203 -12.49 -23.82 22.04
CA GLU A 203 -13.22 -24.14 20.81
C GLU A 203 -14.07 -25.41 20.99
N ARG A 204 -15.37 -25.30 20.67
CA ARG A 204 -16.38 -26.37 20.74
C ARG A 204 -17.02 -26.60 19.37
N GLU A 205 -17.36 -27.85 19.04
CA GLU A 205 -18.17 -28.18 17.86
C GLU A 205 -19.62 -27.69 18.01
N MET A 206 -20.21 -27.18 16.92
CA MET A 206 -21.60 -26.72 16.92
C MET A 206 -22.55 -27.75 16.33
N SER A 207 -23.81 -27.73 16.80
CA SER A 207 -24.89 -28.42 16.11
C SER A 207 -25.25 -27.69 14.82
N THR A 208 -25.89 -28.41 13.88
CA THR A 208 -26.35 -27.84 12.61
C THR A 208 -27.35 -26.69 12.81
N GLU A 209 -28.19 -26.75 13.84
CA GLU A 209 -29.15 -25.70 14.19
C GLU A 209 -28.47 -24.43 14.70
N GLU A 210 -27.42 -24.56 15.52
CA GLU A 210 -26.63 -23.42 16.01
C GLU A 210 -25.84 -22.79 14.85
N ALA A 211 -25.20 -23.63 14.04
CA ALA A 211 -24.42 -23.22 12.86
C ALA A 211 -25.25 -22.45 11.82
N ALA A 212 -26.51 -22.83 11.61
CA ALA A 212 -27.41 -22.16 10.67
C ALA A 212 -27.58 -20.67 10.98
N GLN A 213 -27.42 -20.25 12.25
CA GLN A 213 -27.55 -18.84 12.64
C GLN A 213 -26.31 -18.00 12.31
N TYR A 214 -25.18 -18.62 11.97
CA TYR A 214 -23.94 -17.93 11.57
C TYR A 214 -23.68 -18.05 10.07
N ARG A 215 -24.39 -18.92 9.37
CA ARG A 215 -24.27 -19.05 7.92
C ARG A 215 -24.73 -17.74 7.27
N LEU A 216 -23.88 -17.18 6.42
CA LEU A 216 -24.24 -15.99 5.67
C LEU A 216 -25.15 -16.39 4.51
N ASP A 217 -26.18 -15.58 4.24
CA ASP A 217 -26.92 -15.67 2.99
C ASP A 217 -26.11 -14.99 1.87
N PRO A 218 -25.58 -15.73 0.89
CA PRO A 218 -24.82 -15.16 -0.21
C PRO A 218 -25.68 -14.34 -1.17
N GLY A 219 -27.02 -14.41 -1.07
CA GLY A 219 -27.96 -13.74 -1.97
C GLY A 219 -28.10 -14.43 -3.32
N GLY A 220 -27.61 -15.67 -3.45
CA GLY A 220 -27.61 -16.44 -4.69
C GLY A 220 -26.22 -16.78 -5.24
N HIS A 221 -26.17 -17.43 -6.42
CA HIS A 221 -24.93 -17.68 -7.15
C HIS A 221 -24.44 -16.42 -7.88
N LEU A 222 -23.15 -16.41 -8.20
CA LEU A 222 -22.48 -15.34 -8.93
C LEU A 222 -22.05 -15.86 -10.30
N VAL A 223 -22.61 -15.29 -11.38
CA VAL A 223 -22.19 -15.64 -12.74
C VAL A 223 -20.74 -15.19 -12.91
N SER A 224 -19.81 -16.12 -13.06
CA SER A 224 -18.38 -15.82 -13.13
C SER A 224 -17.85 -16.04 -14.54
N VAL A 225 -17.22 -15.03 -15.14
CA VAL A 225 -16.61 -15.11 -16.47
C VAL A 225 -15.11 -15.03 -16.34
N ILE A 226 -14.41 -16.11 -16.65
CA ILE A 226 -12.97 -16.30 -16.38
C ILE A 226 -12.26 -16.77 -17.64
N GLY A 227 -10.97 -16.48 -17.74
CA GLY A 227 -10.10 -16.98 -18.79
C GLY A 227 -9.38 -15.85 -19.53
N PRO A 228 -8.62 -16.19 -20.58
CA PRO A 228 -7.88 -15.24 -21.36
C PRO A 228 -8.83 -14.44 -22.25
N TYR A 229 -8.49 -13.19 -22.55
CA TYR A 229 -9.22 -12.41 -23.56
C TYR A 229 -8.70 -12.77 -24.96
N PRO A 230 -9.57 -13.08 -25.95
CA PRO A 230 -11.03 -12.92 -25.97
C PRO A 230 -11.85 -14.17 -25.56
N ASP A 231 -11.22 -15.32 -25.35
CA ASP A 231 -11.87 -16.63 -25.21
C ASP A 231 -12.33 -16.97 -23.77
N GLN A 232 -12.92 -15.98 -23.08
CA GLN A 232 -13.40 -16.18 -21.70
C GLN A 232 -14.62 -17.11 -21.67
N GLN A 233 -14.68 -17.93 -20.63
CA GLN A 233 -15.76 -18.90 -20.41
C GLN A 233 -16.57 -18.51 -19.18
N GLU A 234 -17.86 -18.81 -19.25
CA GLU A 234 -18.74 -18.75 -18.08
C GLU A 234 -18.47 -19.99 -17.21
N VAL A 235 -18.25 -19.75 -15.93
CA VAL A 235 -17.91 -20.75 -14.93
C VAL A 235 -18.87 -20.57 -13.77
N ASP A 236 -19.59 -21.63 -13.43
CA ASP A 236 -20.44 -21.63 -12.25
C ASP A 236 -19.61 -22.01 -11.03
N ILE A 237 -19.55 -21.09 -10.06
CA ILE A 237 -18.89 -21.30 -8.77
C ILE A 237 -19.97 -21.18 -7.72
N ALA A 238 -20.38 -22.31 -7.17
CA ALA A 238 -21.35 -22.35 -6.09
C ALA A 238 -20.81 -21.57 -4.87
N PRO A 239 -21.69 -20.88 -4.12
CA PRO A 239 -21.30 -20.27 -2.85
C PRO A 239 -20.65 -21.30 -1.92
N TYR A 240 -19.53 -20.93 -1.28
CA TYR A 240 -18.71 -21.82 -0.45
C TYR A 240 -18.02 -22.96 -1.22
N GLY A 241 -18.13 -22.98 -2.55
CA GLY A 241 -17.42 -23.85 -3.46
C GLY A 241 -16.19 -23.16 -4.07
N GLY A 242 -15.32 -23.97 -4.66
CA GLY A 242 -14.11 -23.51 -5.34
C GLY A 242 -13.83 -24.31 -6.60
N VAL A 243 -12.95 -23.78 -7.43
CA VAL A 243 -12.42 -24.40 -8.64
C VAL A 243 -10.91 -24.24 -8.67
N ALA A 244 -10.19 -25.24 -9.18
CA ALA A 244 -8.79 -25.11 -9.55
C ALA A 244 -8.69 -24.47 -10.94
N LEU A 245 -7.67 -23.64 -11.16
CA LEU A 245 -7.46 -22.92 -12.40
C LEU A 245 -6.14 -23.35 -13.04
N THR A 246 -6.12 -23.39 -14.37
CA THR A 246 -4.90 -23.59 -15.16
C THR A 246 -4.10 -22.29 -15.29
N MET A 247 -2.92 -22.35 -15.91
CA MET A 247 -2.11 -21.16 -16.26
C MET A 247 -2.87 -20.18 -17.15
N SER A 248 -3.70 -20.70 -18.05
CA SER A 248 -4.60 -19.92 -18.90
C SER A 248 -5.84 -19.41 -18.14
N GLY A 249 -5.98 -19.73 -16.84
CA GLY A 249 -7.02 -19.22 -15.94
C GLY A 249 -8.39 -19.82 -16.19
N LEU A 250 -8.45 -20.90 -16.97
CA LEU A 250 -9.66 -21.68 -17.17
C LEU A 250 -9.78 -22.73 -16.05
N PRO A 251 -11.01 -23.18 -15.71
CA PRO A 251 -11.20 -24.25 -14.73
C PRO A 251 -10.55 -25.55 -15.19
N LEU A 252 -9.87 -26.23 -14.28
CA LEU A 252 -9.41 -27.60 -14.46
C LEU A 252 -10.58 -28.55 -14.16
N THR A 253 -11.04 -29.31 -15.15
CA THR A 253 -12.13 -30.30 -15.00
C THR A 253 -11.55 -31.71 -14.81
N GLU A 254 -12.22 -32.57 -14.02
CA GLU A 254 -11.77 -33.96 -13.78
C GLU A 254 -11.60 -34.77 -15.08
N GLU A 255 -12.49 -34.56 -16.07
CA GLU A 255 -12.38 -35.20 -17.39
C GLU A 255 -11.11 -34.80 -18.17
N LYS A 256 -10.64 -33.57 -17.98
CA LYS A 256 -9.38 -33.09 -18.57
C LYS A 256 -8.17 -33.62 -17.80
N ALA A 257 -8.29 -33.77 -16.49
CA ALA A 257 -7.22 -34.35 -15.67
C ALA A 257 -6.98 -35.84 -15.98
N GLU A 258 -8.00 -36.58 -16.43
CA GLU A 258 -7.88 -38.01 -16.81
C GLU A 258 -7.50 -38.23 -18.30
N GLU A 259 -7.87 -37.34 -19.23
CA GLU A 259 -7.49 -37.45 -20.64
C GLU A 259 -6.02 -37.06 -20.93
N GLU A 260 -5.34 -36.41 -19.97
CA GLU A 260 -4.06 -35.71 -20.18
C GLU A 260 -2.82 -36.45 -19.64
N GLU A 261 -2.92 -37.71 -19.19
CA GLU A 261 -1.73 -38.53 -18.87
C GLU A 261 -0.80 -38.75 -20.09
N GLU A 262 -1.21 -38.35 -21.31
CA GLU A 262 -0.46 -38.55 -22.57
C GLU A 262 0.02 -37.27 -23.30
N GLU A 263 -0.38 -36.04 -22.92
CA GLU A 263 0.13 -34.76 -23.49
C GLU A 263 0.50 -33.75 -22.38
N GLU A 264 1.51 -32.90 -22.59
CA GLU A 264 2.12 -31.99 -21.59
C GLU A 264 1.12 -31.40 -20.57
N GLU A 265 1.08 -31.96 -19.35
CA GLU A 265 0.16 -31.61 -18.25
C GLU A 265 -0.17 -30.10 -18.19
N GLU A 266 -1.45 -29.70 -18.35
CA GLU A 266 -1.84 -28.32 -18.08
C GLU A 266 -1.82 -28.07 -16.56
N LYS A 267 -0.65 -27.67 -16.04
CA LYS A 267 -0.41 -27.52 -14.61
C LYS A 267 -1.34 -26.49 -13.96
N ALA A 268 -1.85 -26.83 -12.77
CA ALA A 268 -2.66 -25.93 -11.98
C ALA A 268 -1.85 -24.69 -11.54
N ALA A 269 -2.47 -23.53 -11.70
CA ALA A 269 -1.93 -22.19 -11.44
C ALA A 269 -2.42 -21.56 -10.14
N GLY A 270 -3.40 -22.19 -9.51
CA GLY A 270 -4.05 -21.69 -8.32
C GLY A 270 -5.54 -21.99 -8.33
N TRP A 271 -6.30 -21.19 -7.60
CA TRP A 271 -7.71 -21.45 -7.31
C TRP A 271 -8.54 -20.19 -7.35
N MET A 272 -9.85 -20.37 -7.55
CA MET A 272 -10.84 -19.35 -7.29
C MET A 272 -12.04 -19.95 -6.56
N PHE A 273 -12.54 -19.25 -5.55
CA PHE A 273 -13.65 -19.73 -4.74
C PHE A 273 -14.51 -18.58 -4.24
N ASP A 274 -15.77 -18.90 -3.92
CA ASP A 274 -16.75 -17.96 -3.41
C ASP A 274 -16.92 -18.14 -1.89
N VAL A 275 -16.63 -17.09 -1.11
CA VAL A 275 -16.74 -17.13 0.35
C VAL A 275 -18.14 -16.85 0.88
N GLY A 276 -19.08 -16.48 0.00
CA GLY A 276 -20.46 -16.15 0.35
C GLY A 276 -20.68 -14.73 0.88
N GLY A 277 -19.63 -13.98 1.24
CA GLY A 277 -19.71 -12.60 1.73
C GLY A 277 -18.51 -11.75 1.33
N ILE A 278 -18.27 -10.63 2.01
CA ILE A 278 -17.16 -9.73 1.76
C ILE A 278 -16.01 -10.06 2.71
N VAL A 279 -14.84 -10.39 2.18
CA VAL A 279 -13.63 -10.59 2.98
C VAL A 279 -13.05 -9.23 3.37
N ILE A 280 -12.90 -8.96 4.67
CA ILE A 280 -12.34 -7.70 5.19
C ILE A 280 -10.97 -7.87 5.87
N GLY A 281 -10.60 -9.11 6.19
CA GLY A 281 -9.26 -9.46 6.66
C GLY A 281 -8.88 -10.86 6.23
N MET A 282 -7.59 -11.08 5.94
CA MET A 282 -7.06 -12.40 5.61
C MET A 282 -5.64 -12.58 6.16
N ASP A 283 -5.31 -13.83 6.48
CA ASP A 283 -3.95 -14.22 6.85
C ASP A 283 -3.73 -15.73 6.69
N TRP A 284 -2.52 -16.11 6.28
CA TRP A 284 -2.12 -17.51 6.11
C TRP A 284 -1.63 -18.10 7.43
N ALA A 285 -2.06 -19.33 7.73
CA ALA A 285 -1.53 -20.07 8.86
C ALA A 285 -0.05 -20.42 8.63
N ARG A 286 0.76 -20.33 9.69
CA ARG A 286 2.17 -20.73 9.66
C ARG A 286 2.28 -22.24 9.70
N ARG A 287 2.57 -22.86 8.56
CA ARG A 287 2.69 -24.31 8.40
C ARG A 287 4.04 -24.66 7.80
N THR A 288 4.66 -25.71 8.31
CA THR A 288 5.94 -26.21 7.83
C THR A 288 5.73 -27.50 7.02
N GLY A 289 6.55 -27.69 5.97
CA GLY A 289 6.55 -28.90 5.14
C GLY A 289 5.46 -28.95 4.04
N GLN A 290 5.26 -30.14 3.47
CA GLN A 290 4.31 -30.44 2.40
C GLN A 290 2.84 -30.48 2.87
N GLU A 291 2.51 -29.83 3.98
CA GLU A 291 1.16 -29.79 4.50
C GLU A 291 0.27 -28.84 3.69
N ALA A 292 -1.02 -29.14 3.68
CA ALA A 292 -2.03 -28.28 3.07
C ALA A 292 -1.98 -26.88 3.70
N GLN A 293 -1.93 -25.87 2.85
CA GLN A 293 -1.89 -24.47 3.25
C GLN A 293 -3.28 -24.04 3.70
N VAL A 294 -3.35 -23.26 4.77
CA VAL A 294 -4.63 -22.80 5.33
C VAL A 294 -4.70 -21.29 5.30
N LEU A 295 -5.75 -20.77 4.67
CA LEU A 295 -6.05 -19.35 4.59
C LEU A 295 -7.23 -19.03 5.51
N ALA A 296 -7.02 -18.16 6.49
CA ALA A 296 -8.07 -17.68 7.36
C ALA A 296 -8.66 -16.37 6.80
N LEU A 297 -9.99 -16.29 6.73
CA LEU A 297 -10.73 -15.17 6.14
C LEU A 297 -11.77 -14.63 7.12
N ALA A 298 -11.72 -13.34 7.44
CA ALA A 298 -12.81 -12.64 8.14
C ALA A 298 -13.82 -12.18 7.11
N VAL A 299 -15.04 -12.72 7.21
CA VAL A 299 -16.10 -12.51 6.22
C VAL A 299 -17.29 -11.82 6.87
N ILE A 300 -17.78 -10.76 6.22
CA ILE A 300 -19.01 -10.05 6.60
C ILE A 300 -20.07 -10.22 5.51
N PRO A 301 -21.38 -10.16 5.83
CA PRO A 301 -22.41 -10.23 4.80
C PRO A 301 -22.37 -8.99 3.89
N HIS A 302 -22.85 -9.14 2.65
CA HIS A 302 -22.95 -8.03 1.68
C HIS A 302 -23.86 -6.88 2.15
N THR A 303 -24.84 -7.19 3.00
CA THR A 303 -25.79 -6.23 3.58
C THR A 303 -25.12 -5.21 4.51
N ASP A 304 -23.98 -5.55 5.13
CA ASP A 304 -23.24 -4.63 6.02
C ASP A 304 -22.70 -3.39 5.28
N GLN A 305 -22.75 -3.37 3.93
CA GLN A 305 -22.35 -2.23 3.11
C GLN A 305 -23.53 -1.56 2.38
N GLN A 306 -24.77 -1.96 2.69
CA GLN A 306 -25.98 -1.33 2.17
C GLN A 306 -26.45 -0.26 3.15
N LEU A 307 -26.49 1.00 2.71
CA LEU A 307 -26.78 2.16 3.56
C LEU A 307 -28.22 2.21 4.11
N ASP A 308 -29.16 1.49 3.48
CA ASP A 308 -30.61 1.60 3.72
C ASP A 308 -31.23 0.34 4.36
N PHE A 309 -30.42 -0.63 4.83
CA PHE A 309 -30.92 -1.88 5.39
C PHE A 309 -31.08 -1.78 6.92
N GLU A 310 -32.26 -1.37 7.40
CA GLU A 310 -32.59 -1.29 8.84
C GLU A 310 -32.69 -2.68 9.52
N ASP A 311 -32.88 -3.76 8.74
CA ASP A 311 -32.91 -5.14 9.23
C ASP A 311 -31.52 -5.81 9.17
N ALA A 312 -30.53 -5.15 9.78
CA ALA A 312 -29.15 -5.66 9.80
C ALA A 312 -29.07 -6.99 10.56
N TYR A 313 -28.44 -7.98 9.93
CA TYR A 313 -27.97 -9.23 10.56
C TYR A 313 -27.37 -8.93 11.94
N ASP A 314 -27.62 -9.80 12.93
CA ASP A 314 -27.12 -9.66 14.31
C ASP A 314 -25.62 -9.29 14.32
N GLU A 315 -25.31 -7.99 14.51
CA GLU A 315 -23.96 -7.43 14.47
C GLU A 315 -23.05 -8.03 15.55
N LYS A 316 -23.65 -8.74 16.52
CA LYS A 316 -22.98 -9.46 17.60
C LYS A 316 -22.34 -10.77 17.16
N LYS A 317 -22.63 -11.26 15.95
CA LYS A 317 -22.06 -12.49 15.42
C LYS A 317 -20.94 -12.22 14.42
N GLY A 318 -19.82 -12.89 14.60
CA GLY A 318 -18.67 -12.85 13.69
C GLY A 318 -18.32 -14.25 13.20
N ILE A 319 -17.71 -14.33 12.01
CA ILE A 319 -17.19 -15.58 11.47
C ILE A 319 -15.76 -15.41 10.91
N VAL A 320 -14.98 -16.47 11.04
CA VAL A 320 -13.72 -16.67 10.32
C VAL A 320 -13.81 -17.99 9.58
N GLN A 321 -13.63 -17.97 8.26
CA GLN A 321 -13.58 -19.17 7.44
C GLN A 321 -12.14 -19.64 7.29
N LEU A 322 -11.92 -20.96 7.41
CA LEU A 322 -10.63 -21.60 7.18
C LEU A 322 -10.70 -22.41 5.89
N TRP A 323 -9.94 -21.97 4.89
CA TRP A 323 -9.87 -22.58 3.57
C TRP A 323 -8.58 -23.38 3.43
N GLU A 324 -8.70 -24.61 2.98
CA GLU A 324 -7.59 -25.52 2.72
C GLU A 324 -7.21 -25.48 1.24
N LEU A 325 -5.92 -25.31 0.97
CA LEU A 325 -5.32 -25.27 -0.36
C LEU A 325 -4.10 -26.19 -0.41
N CYS A 326 -4.15 -27.21 -1.26
CA CYS A 326 -3.10 -28.23 -1.33
C CYS A 326 -2.06 -27.89 -2.41
N GLY A 327 -0.78 -28.06 -2.09
CA GLY A 327 0.29 -28.03 -3.10
C GLY A 327 0.95 -29.39 -3.26
N HIS A 328 1.66 -29.54 -4.36
CA HIS A 328 2.51 -30.68 -4.62
C HIS A 328 3.91 -30.19 -5.01
N LYS A 329 4.94 -30.83 -4.44
CA LYS A 329 6.33 -30.55 -4.80
C LYS A 329 6.74 -31.55 -5.88
N GLY A 330 7.02 -31.05 -7.07
CA GLY A 330 7.46 -31.88 -8.18
C GLY A 330 8.87 -32.43 -7.97
N ASP A 331 9.28 -33.35 -8.84
CA ASP A 331 10.63 -33.93 -8.85
C ASP A 331 11.73 -32.87 -9.11
N ASP A 332 11.36 -31.76 -9.74
CA ASP A 332 12.20 -30.57 -9.95
C ASP A 332 12.39 -29.72 -8.68
N GLY A 333 11.80 -30.12 -7.55
CA GLY A 333 11.84 -29.39 -6.29
C GLY A 333 10.95 -28.15 -6.25
N ILE A 334 10.19 -27.86 -7.31
CA ILE A 334 9.29 -26.72 -7.40
C ILE A 334 7.92 -27.10 -6.82
N THR A 335 7.44 -26.30 -5.88
CA THR A 335 6.09 -26.46 -5.33
C THR A 335 5.07 -25.79 -6.23
N ARG A 336 4.05 -26.55 -6.65
CA ARG A 336 2.96 -26.08 -7.52
C ARG A 336 1.60 -26.30 -6.86
N PRO A 337 0.60 -25.47 -7.19
CA PRO A 337 -0.79 -25.74 -6.82
C PRO A 337 -1.24 -27.13 -7.29
N LEU A 338 -2.00 -27.84 -6.45
CA LEU A 338 -2.64 -29.08 -6.85
C LEU A 338 -3.93 -28.77 -7.64
N GLY A 339 -4.25 -29.60 -8.64
CA GLY A 339 -5.49 -29.50 -9.42
C GLY A 339 -6.79 -29.76 -8.64
N ARG A 340 -6.72 -30.05 -7.34
CA ARG A 340 -7.89 -30.20 -6.47
C ARG A 340 -8.49 -28.83 -6.15
N PRO A 341 -9.82 -28.63 -6.20
CA PRO A 341 -10.46 -27.38 -5.81
C PRO A 341 -10.13 -26.94 -4.38
N ALA A 342 -10.12 -25.62 -4.13
CA ALA A 342 -10.01 -25.06 -2.79
C ALA A 342 -11.24 -25.46 -1.96
N ARG A 343 -11.00 -25.92 -0.72
CA ARG A 343 -12.05 -26.46 0.14
C ARG A 343 -12.28 -25.56 1.35
N LEU A 344 -13.53 -25.19 1.61
CA LEU A 344 -13.93 -24.67 2.91
C LEU A 344 -13.90 -25.82 3.91
N ALA A 345 -12.89 -25.85 4.78
CA ALA A 345 -12.75 -26.91 5.77
C ALA A 345 -13.68 -26.63 6.96
N ARG A 346 -13.59 -25.42 7.53
CA ARG A 346 -14.29 -25.08 8.77
C ARG A 346 -14.58 -23.59 8.88
N THR A 347 -15.74 -23.25 9.42
CA THR A 347 -16.13 -21.91 9.84
C THR A 347 -16.07 -21.83 11.37
N VAL A 348 -15.27 -20.89 11.87
CA VAL A 348 -15.13 -20.58 13.29
C VAL A 348 -16.03 -19.38 13.61
N CYS A 349 -16.94 -19.55 14.56
CA CYS A 349 -17.97 -18.57 14.92
C CYS A 349 -17.68 -17.91 16.27
N PHE A 350 -18.03 -16.62 16.34
CA PHE A 350 -17.75 -15.73 17.47
C PHE A 350 -19.03 -15.01 17.89
N ASP A 351 -19.19 -14.83 19.22
CA ASP A 351 -20.27 -14.02 19.82
C ASP A 351 -19.79 -12.62 20.27
N TRP A 352 -18.58 -12.23 19.87
CA TRP A 352 -17.95 -10.95 20.25
C TRP A 352 -18.16 -9.83 19.20
N GLY A 353 -19.04 -10.05 18.23
CA GLY A 353 -19.27 -9.15 17.11
C GLY A 353 -18.53 -9.54 15.82
N ARG A 354 -18.76 -8.76 14.75
CA ARG A 354 -18.06 -8.91 13.47
C ARG A 354 -16.55 -8.95 13.66
N VAL A 355 -15.87 -9.89 13.01
CA VAL A 355 -14.41 -9.94 13.00
C VAL A 355 -13.92 -8.92 11.99
N LEU A 356 -13.31 -7.84 12.48
CA LEU A 356 -12.84 -6.72 11.65
C LEU A 356 -11.43 -6.97 11.10
N ARG A 357 -10.58 -7.66 11.87
CA ARG A 357 -9.22 -8.05 11.48
C ARG A 357 -8.82 -9.36 12.13
N LEU A 358 -7.93 -10.09 11.46
CA LEU A 358 -7.30 -11.29 11.98
C LEU A 358 -5.83 -11.33 11.57
N LYS A 359 -4.96 -11.81 12.44
CA LYS A 359 -3.57 -12.16 12.12
C LYS A 359 -3.10 -13.35 12.94
N TRP A 360 -2.50 -14.32 12.28
CA TRP A 360 -1.84 -15.44 12.94
C TRP A 360 -0.62 -14.94 13.69
N CYS A 361 -0.33 -15.57 14.82
CA CYS A 361 0.93 -15.38 15.50
C CYS A 361 2.06 -15.76 14.53
N PRO A 362 3.10 -14.92 14.38
CA PRO A 362 4.17 -15.19 13.43
C PRO A 362 4.98 -16.44 13.78
N THR A 363 4.95 -16.87 15.04
CA THR A 363 5.56 -18.12 15.49
C THR A 363 4.51 -19.23 15.50
N PRO A 364 4.74 -20.37 14.81
CA PRO A 364 3.78 -21.47 14.77
C PRO A 364 3.60 -22.11 16.16
N TYR A 365 2.39 -22.57 16.45
CA TYR A 365 2.07 -23.34 17.65
C TYR A 365 1.29 -24.59 17.28
N ARG A 366 1.86 -25.76 17.55
CA ARG A 366 1.29 -27.03 17.09
C ARG A 366 1.05 -28.08 18.17
N ASP A 367 1.28 -27.74 19.44
CA ASP A 367 1.04 -28.71 20.51
C ASP A 367 -0.46 -28.90 20.74
N ASN A 368 -0.83 -30.10 21.19
CA ASN A 368 -2.22 -30.47 21.54
C ASN A 368 -3.23 -30.36 20.37
N GLY A 369 -2.79 -30.55 19.13
CA GLY A 369 -3.67 -30.50 17.95
C GLY A 369 -4.11 -29.08 17.58
N ALA A 370 -3.35 -28.05 17.99
CA ALA A 370 -3.55 -26.68 17.55
C ALA A 370 -2.90 -26.42 16.18
N MET A 371 -3.50 -25.55 15.38
CA MET A 371 -2.87 -25.01 14.17
C MET A 371 -1.95 -23.82 14.50
N GLY A 372 -2.38 -23.00 15.46
CA GLY A 372 -1.69 -21.78 15.84
C GLY A 372 -2.50 -20.90 16.78
N LEU A 373 -1.87 -19.81 17.22
CA LEU A 373 -2.58 -18.71 17.85
C LEU A 373 -3.08 -17.72 16.80
N LEU A 374 -4.35 -17.36 16.91
CA LEU A 374 -4.97 -16.33 16.09
C LEU A 374 -5.36 -15.15 16.97
N ALA A 375 -4.93 -13.95 16.58
CA ALA A 375 -5.47 -12.71 17.14
C ALA A 375 -6.60 -12.22 16.23
N VAL A 376 -7.73 -11.85 16.82
CA VAL A 376 -8.91 -11.31 16.11
C VAL A 376 -9.37 -10.01 16.78
N LEU A 377 -9.64 -8.98 15.99
CA LEU A 377 -10.30 -7.76 16.43
C LEU A 377 -11.79 -7.90 16.13
N CYS A 378 -12.63 -7.74 17.14
CA CYS A 378 -14.07 -7.90 17.00
C CYS A 378 -14.82 -6.55 17.09
N GLY A 379 -16.10 -6.57 16.72
CA GLY A 379 -16.96 -5.37 16.65
C GLY A 379 -17.19 -4.69 18.01
N ASP A 380 -16.95 -5.40 19.12
CA ASP A 380 -16.97 -4.83 20.47
C ASP A 380 -15.75 -3.95 20.80
N GLY A 381 -14.79 -3.83 19.87
CA GLY A 381 -13.60 -3.00 20.04
C GLY A 381 -12.52 -3.65 20.91
N GLN A 382 -12.51 -4.97 21.06
CA GLN A 382 -11.46 -5.72 21.75
C GLN A 382 -10.72 -6.69 20.82
N VAL A 383 -9.47 -6.97 21.18
CA VAL A 383 -8.65 -7.98 20.51
C VAL A 383 -8.61 -9.24 21.35
N TYR A 384 -9.10 -10.32 20.77
CA TYR A 384 -9.11 -11.65 21.38
C TYR A 384 -7.99 -12.49 20.80
N ILE A 385 -7.25 -13.18 21.67
CA ILE A 385 -6.26 -14.17 21.27
C ILE A 385 -6.86 -15.54 21.56
N VAL A 386 -6.90 -16.39 20.54
CA VAL A 386 -7.54 -17.70 20.57
C VAL A 386 -6.60 -18.77 20.04
N VAL A 387 -6.72 -19.99 20.56
CA VAL A 387 -6.11 -21.18 19.96
C VAL A 387 -7.11 -21.75 18.98
N VAL A 388 -6.69 -21.93 17.72
CA VAL A 388 -7.50 -22.59 16.69
C VAL A 388 -6.95 -24.00 16.52
N LYS A 389 -7.82 -25.02 16.58
CA LYS A 389 -7.43 -26.41 16.35
C LYS A 389 -6.92 -26.62 14.92
N ASP A 390 -6.13 -27.66 14.66
CA ASP A 390 -5.79 -28.05 13.29
C ASP A 390 -7.04 -28.55 12.55
N ILE A 391 -6.97 -28.58 11.22
CA ILE A 391 -8.05 -29.08 10.37
C ILE A 391 -7.83 -30.58 10.16
N ASP A 392 -8.88 -31.37 10.36
CA ASP A 392 -8.85 -32.79 10.02
C ASP A 392 -9.02 -32.98 8.50
N ASN A 393 -8.33 -33.97 7.92
CA ASN A 393 -8.35 -34.20 6.47
C ASN A 393 -9.77 -34.46 5.91
N ASP A 394 -10.69 -34.99 6.72
CA ASP A 394 -12.06 -35.30 6.32
C ASP A 394 -13.05 -34.14 6.60
N GLU A 395 -12.59 -33.05 7.24
CA GLU A 395 -13.46 -31.94 7.63
C GLU A 395 -13.87 -31.10 6.41
N GLN A 396 -15.17 -30.99 6.15
CA GLN A 396 -15.70 -30.20 5.04
C GLN A 396 -16.90 -29.38 5.52
N ASP A 397 -16.81 -28.07 5.33
CA ASP A 397 -17.82 -27.09 5.72
C ASP A 397 -18.33 -27.26 7.17
N ALA A 398 -17.41 -27.60 8.08
CA ALA A 398 -17.72 -27.81 9.48
C ALA A 398 -17.87 -26.47 10.24
N PHE A 399 -18.51 -26.53 11.40
CA PHE A 399 -18.82 -25.35 12.20
C PHE A 399 -18.36 -25.53 13.65
N THR A 400 -17.57 -24.57 14.13
CA THR A 400 -17.09 -24.53 15.51
C THR A 400 -17.34 -23.18 16.14
N LYS A 401 -17.48 -23.15 17.45
CA LYS A 401 -17.71 -21.95 18.24
C LYS A 401 -16.53 -21.69 19.17
N LEU A 402 -16.06 -20.44 19.18
CA LEU A 402 -15.12 -19.96 20.17
C LEU A 402 -15.89 -19.36 21.35
N GLU A 403 -15.87 -20.06 22.49
CA GLU A 403 -16.55 -19.62 23.70
C GLU A 403 -15.60 -18.91 24.68
N THR A 404 -14.37 -19.42 24.79
CA THR A 404 -13.39 -18.89 25.76
C THR A 404 -12.09 -18.51 25.06
N PRO A 405 -11.71 -17.21 25.03
CA PRO A 405 -10.42 -16.80 24.49
C PRO A 405 -9.29 -17.15 25.47
N VAL A 406 -8.05 -17.19 24.97
CA VAL A 406 -6.85 -17.25 25.81
C VAL A 406 -6.72 -15.97 26.62
N VAL A 407 -6.91 -14.83 25.95
CA VAL A 407 -6.91 -13.51 26.57
C VAL A 407 -7.73 -12.52 25.74
N SER A 408 -8.39 -11.57 26.42
CA SER A 408 -8.98 -10.38 25.80
C SER A 408 -8.14 -9.15 26.14
N LEU A 409 -7.81 -8.36 25.12
CA LEU A 409 -6.99 -7.17 25.19
C LEU A 409 -7.77 -5.95 24.70
N GLY A 410 -7.74 -4.88 25.48
CA GLY A 410 -8.52 -3.68 25.23
C GLY A 410 -8.58 -2.80 26.48
N LEU A 411 -8.96 -1.54 26.30
CA LEU A 411 -9.07 -0.55 27.37
C LEU A 411 -10.50 -0.48 27.91
N THR A 412 -11.04 -1.61 28.36
CA THR A 412 -12.44 -1.73 28.82
C THR A 412 -12.76 -0.91 30.07
N ALA A 413 -11.75 -0.42 30.79
CA ALA A 413 -11.92 0.46 31.94
C ALA A 413 -12.20 1.92 31.54
N GLU A 414 -11.94 2.28 30.29
CA GLU A 414 -12.12 3.64 29.76
C GLU A 414 -13.34 3.71 28.86
N THR A 415 -14.10 4.79 29.00
CA THR A 415 -15.29 5.04 28.18
C THR A 415 -14.86 5.50 26.78
N ASP A 416 -15.49 4.97 25.74
CA ASP A 416 -15.32 5.36 24.32
C ASP A 416 -13.92 5.14 23.71
N VAL A 417 -13.04 4.39 24.38
CA VAL A 417 -11.75 3.98 23.82
C VAL A 417 -11.82 2.52 23.39
N THR A 418 -11.77 2.29 22.08
CA THR A 418 -11.84 0.96 21.47
C THR A 418 -10.58 0.66 20.68
N ALA A 419 -10.18 -0.61 20.65
CA ALA A 419 -9.12 -1.06 19.75
C ALA A 419 -9.61 -1.01 18.30
N THR A 420 -8.75 -0.57 17.40
CA THR A 420 -9.09 -0.34 16.00
C THR A 420 -8.20 -1.12 15.03
N CYS A 421 -7.02 -1.50 15.51
CA CYS A 421 -6.02 -2.28 14.78
C CYS A 421 -5.03 -2.88 15.76
N PHE A 422 -4.31 -3.92 15.33
CA PHE A 422 -3.28 -4.57 16.12
C PHE A 422 -2.20 -5.18 15.21
N ALA A 423 -1.03 -5.45 15.77
CA ALA A 423 0.07 -6.17 15.11
C ALA A 423 0.89 -6.96 16.15
N TRP A 424 1.38 -8.13 15.73
CA TRP A 424 2.20 -8.99 16.57
C TRP A 424 3.64 -8.47 16.63
N VAL A 425 4.13 -8.20 17.84
CA VAL A 425 5.53 -7.85 18.08
C VAL A 425 6.37 -9.11 18.18
N ASN A 426 5.89 -10.14 18.87
CA ASN A 426 6.49 -11.48 18.92
C ASN A 426 5.46 -12.48 19.45
N THR A 427 5.88 -13.70 19.81
CA THR A 427 4.99 -14.76 20.33
C THR A 427 4.15 -14.36 21.55
N ASN A 428 4.63 -13.45 22.41
CA ASN A 428 3.96 -13.03 23.66
C ASN A 428 3.66 -11.53 23.71
N ARG A 429 3.91 -10.77 22.64
CA ARG A 429 3.77 -9.32 22.62
C ARG A 429 2.94 -8.90 21.43
N ILE A 430 1.98 -8.03 21.69
CA ILE A 430 1.09 -7.49 20.69
C ILE A 430 0.90 -6.01 20.97
N VAL A 431 0.89 -5.22 19.91
CA VAL A 431 0.61 -3.79 19.99
C VAL A 431 -0.80 -3.55 19.45
N LEU A 432 -1.54 -2.66 20.09
CA LEU A 432 -2.89 -2.24 19.68
C LEU A 432 -2.90 -0.75 19.43
N GLY A 433 -3.59 -0.33 18.37
CA GLY A 433 -3.96 1.07 18.14
C GLY A 433 -5.43 1.30 18.52
N HIS A 434 -5.71 2.49 19.02
CA HIS A 434 -7.01 2.83 19.61
C HIS A 434 -7.73 3.99 18.89
N SER A 435 -9.01 4.14 19.20
CA SER A 435 -9.87 5.21 18.67
C SER A 435 -9.44 6.63 19.08
N ASP A 436 -8.75 6.76 20.21
CA ASP A 436 -8.23 8.03 20.73
C ASP A 436 -6.88 8.44 20.12
N GLY A 437 -6.26 7.59 19.31
CA GLY A 437 -4.96 7.82 18.71
C GLY A 437 -3.77 7.27 19.52
N SER A 438 -4.02 6.63 20.67
CA SER A 438 -2.97 6.01 21.46
C SER A 438 -2.56 4.64 20.91
N LEU A 439 -1.31 4.26 21.17
CA LEU A 439 -0.78 2.90 20.96
C LEU A 439 -0.50 2.25 22.31
N THR A 440 -0.84 0.98 22.45
CA THR A 440 -0.58 0.20 23.67
C THR A 440 0.19 -1.07 23.38
N LEU A 441 1.22 -1.37 24.17
CA LEU A 441 1.97 -2.62 24.12
C LEU A 441 1.50 -3.58 25.22
N TRP A 442 1.11 -4.79 24.84
CA TRP A 442 0.59 -5.80 25.77
C TRP A 442 1.44 -7.06 25.80
N SER A 443 1.52 -7.65 26.99
CA SER A 443 1.91 -9.04 27.19
C SER A 443 0.66 -9.92 27.14
N VAL A 444 0.71 -11.00 26.35
CA VAL A 444 -0.40 -11.96 26.20
C VAL A 444 -0.56 -12.81 27.45
N SER A 445 0.54 -13.42 27.92
CA SER A 445 0.58 -14.21 29.14
C SER A 445 1.88 -13.93 29.93
N PRO A 446 1.78 -13.36 31.15
CA PRO A 446 0.55 -12.86 31.79
C PRO A 446 -0.06 -11.67 31.04
N ARG A 447 -1.37 -11.48 31.15
CA ARG A 447 -2.12 -10.34 30.59
C ARG A 447 -1.72 -9.06 31.30
N ILE A 448 -0.83 -8.27 30.70
CA ILE A 448 -0.33 -7.02 31.29
C ILE A 448 -0.20 -5.96 30.20
N LEU A 449 -0.73 -4.76 30.45
CA LEU A 449 -0.43 -3.57 29.67
C LEU A 449 0.96 -3.07 30.09
N LEU A 450 1.93 -3.13 29.18
CA LEU A 450 3.32 -2.77 29.45
C LEU A 450 3.57 -1.28 29.23
N ALA A 451 2.97 -0.71 28.18
CA ALA A 451 3.14 0.69 27.83
C ALA A 451 1.92 1.22 27.08
N ARG A 452 1.63 2.52 27.25
CA ARG A 452 0.67 3.28 26.45
C ARG A 452 1.31 4.62 26.07
N HIS A 453 1.23 4.97 24.79
CA HIS A 453 1.77 6.22 24.27
C HIS A 453 0.74 6.93 23.41
N ASP A 454 0.63 8.24 23.60
CA ASP A 454 -0.24 9.10 22.79
C ASP A 454 0.52 9.49 21.52
N VAL A 455 0.26 8.75 20.44
CA VAL A 455 1.02 8.88 19.19
C VAL A 455 0.30 9.79 18.20
N HIS A 456 -1.02 9.65 18.11
CA HIS A 456 -1.86 10.38 17.16
C HIS A 456 -2.93 11.20 17.88
N SER A 457 -3.45 12.22 17.20
CA SER A 457 -4.59 13.02 17.66
C SER A 457 -5.94 12.47 17.18
N THR A 458 -5.93 11.48 16.28
CA THR A 458 -7.13 10.87 15.71
C THR A 458 -7.01 9.35 15.70
N ARG A 459 -8.14 8.67 15.47
CA ARG A 459 -8.25 7.21 15.39
C ARG A 459 -7.13 6.59 14.57
N VAL A 460 -6.46 5.59 15.15
CA VAL A 460 -5.44 4.82 14.45
C VAL A 460 -6.12 3.90 13.45
N MET A 461 -5.73 4.00 12.18
CA MET A 461 -6.31 3.22 11.08
C MET A 461 -5.50 1.99 10.73
N HIS A 462 -4.18 2.04 10.85
CA HIS A 462 -3.35 0.88 10.59
C HIS A 462 -2.08 0.93 11.43
N ILE A 463 -1.59 -0.25 11.81
CA ILE A 463 -0.30 -0.40 12.46
C ILE A 463 0.39 -1.62 11.86
N ASP A 464 1.71 -1.58 11.80
CA ASP A 464 2.52 -2.74 11.51
C ASP A 464 3.84 -2.68 12.26
N THR A 465 4.40 -3.83 12.58
CA THR A 465 5.66 -3.99 13.32
C THR A 465 6.78 -4.35 12.36
N ALA A 466 8.01 -3.88 12.62
CA ALA A 466 9.18 -4.32 11.87
C ALA A 466 9.67 -5.73 12.25
N TYR A 467 8.73 -6.63 12.55
CA TYR A 467 9.00 -8.05 12.79
C TYR A 467 9.39 -8.74 11.47
N PRO A 468 10.36 -9.67 11.47
CA PRO A 468 11.08 -10.23 12.62
C PRO A 468 12.31 -9.47 13.10
N SER A 469 12.91 -8.62 12.27
CA SER A 469 14.24 -8.06 12.54
C SER A 469 14.26 -7.02 13.68
N ASP A 470 13.32 -6.07 13.70
CA ASP A 470 13.20 -5.03 14.75
C ASP A 470 11.75 -4.98 15.31
N PRO A 471 11.30 -6.01 16.03
CA PRO A 471 9.88 -6.19 16.34
C PRO A 471 9.23 -5.05 17.15
N TYR A 472 10.02 -4.28 17.91
CA TYR A 472 9.55 -3.17 18.74
C TYR A 472 9.45 -1.84 17.99
N LEU A 473 9.96 -1.75 16.76
CA LEU A 473 9.70 -0.62 15.87
C LEU A 473 8.30 -0.78 15.25
N VAL A 474 7.41 0.15 15.57
CA VAL A 474 6.00 0.11 15.19
C VAL A 474 5.66 1.34 14.36
N ALA A 475 5.29 1.12 13.10
CA ALA A 475 4.74 2.14 12.25
C ALA A 475 3.21 2.21 12.41
N SER A 476 2.65 3.40 12.32
CA SER A 476 1.22 3.62 12.50
C SER A 476 0.70 4.77 11.64
N THR A 477 -0.49 4.57 11.07
CA THR A 477 -1.20 5.53 10.22
C THR A 477 -2.55 5.89 10.87
N PRO A 478 -2.80 7.17 11.17
CA PRO A 478 -4.09 7.64 11.66
C PRO A 478 -5.06 7.95 10.50
N VAL A 479 -6.33 8.23 10.80
CA VAL A 479 -7.30 8.75 9.80
C VAL A 479 -6.80 10.04 9.17
N ALA A 480 -6.30 10.95 10.02
CA ALA A 480 -5.75 12.24 9.64
C ALA A 480 -4.58 12.60 10.55
N GLY A 481 -3.53 13.19 9.98
CA GLY A 481 -2.35 13.62 10.73
C GLY A 481 -1.05 13.08 10.15
N TYR A 482 -0.16 12.63 11.01
CA TYR A 482 1.18 12.17 10.63
C TYR A 482 1.24 10.65 10.65
N THR A 483 1.89 10.06 9.67
CA THR A 483 2.28 8.65 9.80
C THR A 483 3.54 8.59 10.65
N THR A 484 3.53 7.80 11.71
CA THR A 484 4.54 7.85 12.78
C THR A 484 5.14 6.47 12.99
N LEU A 485 6.47 6.43 13.05
CA LEU A 485 7.25 5.29 13.53
C LEU A 485 7.63 5.54 14.98
N VAL A 486 7.42 4.53 15.81
CA VAL A 486 7.68 4.56 17.25
C VAL A 486 8.56 3.39 17.62
N ASP A 487 9.57 3.62 18.47
CA ASP A 487 10.29 2.54 19.14
C ASP A 487 9.68 2.29 20.53
N LEU A 488 9.11 1.09 20.71
CA LEU A 488 8.52 0.65 21.98
C LEU A 488 9.50 -0.11 22.88
N SER A 489 10.78 -0.21 22.51
CA SER A 489 11.83 -0.76 23.38
C SER A 489 12.27 0.24 24.45
N ASP A 490 12.18 1.55 24.16
CA ASP A 490 12.52 2.63 25.08
C ASP A 490 11.26 3.15 25.83
N PRO A 491 11.27 3.24 27.17
CA PRO A 491 10.17 3.83 27.95
C PRO A 491 9.81 5.28 27.58
N SER A 492 10.76 6.04 27.03
CA SER A 492 10.56 7.42 26.57
C SER A 492 9.92 7.52 25.18
N CYS A 493 9.84 6.39 24.45
CA CYS A 493 9.18 6.26 23.16
C CYS A 493 9.73 7.26 22.14
N GLU A 494 10.88 6.95 21.56
CA GLU A 494 11.40 7.70 20.41
C GLU A 494 10.43 7.59 19.24
N ARG A 495 10.10 8.73 18.63
CA ARG A 495 9.16 8.78 17.52
C ARG A 495 9.64 9.69 16.41
N THR A 496 9.34 9.30 15.19
CA THR A 496 9.63 10.06 13.98
C THR A 496 8.45 9.94 13.03
N SER A 497 8.18 10.99 12.25
CA SER A 497 6.94 11.05 11.48
C SER A 497 7.09 11.86 10.21
N PHE A 498 6.32 11.51 9.19
CA PHE A 498 6.15 12.33 8.00
C PHE A 498 4.68 12.75 7.83
N PRO A 499 4.41 13.94 7.29
CA PRO A 499 3.04 14.45 7.15
C PRO A 499 2.24 13.62 6.15
N CYS A 500 0.98 13.31 6.50
CA CYS A 500 -0.03 12.86 5.54
C CYS A 500 -1.03 14.00 5.33
N PHE A 501 -1.05 14.58 4.13
CA PHE A 501 -1.88 15.76 3.83
C PHE A 501 -3.33 15.41 3.51
N ALA A 502 -3.63 14.13 3.28
CA ALA A 502 -4.96 13.65 2.92
C ALA A 502 -5.53 12.74 4.01
N ILE A 503 -6.85 12.78 4.16
CA ILE A 503 -7.58 11.82 5.00
C ILE A 503 -7.51 10.46 4.32
N THR A 504 -7.00 9.46 5.02
CA THR A 504 -6.87 8.09 4.49
C THR A 504 -7.76 7.16 5.32
N PRO A 505 -9.01 6.92 4.90
CA PRO A 505 -9.94 6.04 5.63
C PRO A 505 -9.68 4.56 5.34
N GLN A 506 -8.77 4.24 4.41
CA GLN A 506 -8.50 2.87 3.99
C GLN A 506 -7.48 2.21 4.93
N PRO A 507 -7.82 1.07 5.56
CA PRO A 507 -6.85 0.25 6.27
C PRO A 507 -5.95 -0.53 5.29
N ASN A 508 -5.04 -1.35 5.80
CA ASN A 508 -4.20 -2.28 5.02
C ASN A 508 -3.27 -1.60 3.99
N LEU A 509 -2.90 -0.33 4.22
CA LEU A 509 -2.02 0.46 3.35
C LEU A 509 -0.67 0.80 4.00
N LEU A 510 -0.27 0.03 5.01
CA LEU A 510 1.03 0.15 5.67
C LEU A 510 1.55 -1.27 5.97
N GLN A 511 2.71 -1.66 5.43
CA GLN A 511 3.28 -2.98 5.72
C GLN A 511 4.80 -2.97 5.72
N TRP A 512 5.39 -3.69 6.65
CA TRP A 512 6.82 -3.91 6.76
C TRP A 512 7.35 -4.85 5.68
N GLN A 513 8.52 -4.53 5.15
CA GLN A 513 9.31 -5.39 4.30
C GLN A 513 10.69 -5.62 4.89
N ASP A 514 10.87 -6.79 5.50
CA ASP A 514 12.08 -7.11 6.25
C ASP A 514 13.34 -7.09 5.37
N HIS A 515 13.22 -7.62 4.15
CA HIS A 515 14.31 -7.63 3.17
C HIS A 515 14.86 -6.23 2.85
N LEU A 516 13.99 -5.23 2.77
CA LEU A 516 14.37 -3.85 2.49
C LEU A 516 14.52 -3.00 3.76
N ARG A 517 14.22 -3.55 4.94
CA ARG A 517 14.28 -2.86 6.24
C ARG A 517 13.44 -1.57 6.28
N GLY A 518 12.24 -1.60 5.68
CA GLY A 518 11.36 -0.44 5.65
C GLY A 518 9.90 -0.78 5.44
N PHE A 519 9.04 0.24 5.48
CA PHE A 519 7.60 0.12 5.33
C PHE A 519 7.15 0.61 3.96
N PHE A 520 6.26 -0.16 3.33
CA PHE A 520 5.44 0.34 2.22
C PHE A 520 4.25 1.10 2.77
N THR A 521 3.97 2.26 2.18
CA THR A 521 2.89 3.15 2.59
C THR A 521 2.42 4.01 1.43
N VAL A 522 1.22 4.57 1.49
CA VAL A 522 0.76 5.58 0.51
C VAL A 522 1.69 6.79 0.55
N VAL A 523 2.02 7.33 -0.63
CA VAL A 523 2.87 8.53 -0.74
C VAL A 523 2.14 9.75 -0.13
N PRO A 524 2.80 10.56 0.70
CA PRO A 524 2.26 11.83 1.16
C PRO A 524 1.87 12.76 0.02
N SER A 525 0.57 13.04 -0.08
CA SER A 525 0.02 13.88 -1.14
C SER A 525 -1.21 14.63 -0.63
N ALA A 526 -1.36 15.90 -1.03
CA ALA A 526 -2.59 16.66 -0.83
C ALA A 526 -3.66 16.31 -1.86
N ASN A 527 -3.28 15.65 -2.96
CA ASN A 527 -4.22 15.20 -3.98
C ASN A 527 -5.08 14.02 -3.45
N PRO A 528 -6.41 14.16 -3.42
CA PRO A 528 -7.32 13.10 -2.99
C PRO A 528 -7.37 11.91 -3.96
N LEU A 529 -6.86 12.04 -5.19
CA LEU A 529 -6.75 10.98 -6.18
C LEU A 529 -5.35 10.34 -6.20
N ASN A 530 -4.61 10.41 -5.09
CA ASN A 530 -3.27 9.82 -5.03
C ASN A 530 -3.34 8.29 -5.12
N ALA A 531 -2.75 7.76 -6.18
CA ALA A 531 -2.70 6.35 -6.50
C ALA A 531 -1.34 5.70 -6.23
N SER A 532 -0.40 6.46 -5.66
CA SER A 532 1.02 6.07 -5.58
C SER A 532 1.35 5.45 -4.23
N VAL A 533 2.02 4.31 -4.27
CA VAL A 533 2.60 3.64 -3.10
C VAL A 533 4.09 3.94 -3.06
N GLY A 534 4.58 4.27 -1.89
CA GLY A 534 5.98 4.56 -1.61
C GLY A 534 6.56 3.64 -0.54
N PHE A 535 7.85 3.85 -0.30
CA PHE A 535 8.67 3.11 0.64
C PHE A 535 9.40 4.09 1.55
N VAL A 536 9.41 3.79 2.85
CA VAL A 536 10.16 4.52 3.88
C VAL A 536 11.07 3.54 4.61
N HIS A 537 12.37 3.82 4.62
CA HIS A 537 13.33 3.01 5.36
C HIS A 537 13.22 3.30 6.86
N SER A 538 13.34 2.29 7.73
CA SER A 538 13.16 2.46 9.19
C SER A 538 14.09 3.52 9.78
N ARG A 539 15.35 3.51 9.35
CA ARG A 539 16.38 4.47 9.81
C ARG A 539 16.13 5.93 9.39
N TRP A 540 15.53 6.15 8.22
CA TRP A 540 15.34 7.48 7.62
C TRP A 540 13.87 7.80 7.38
N TYR A 541 13.02 7.39 8.32
CA TYR A 541 11.57 7.36 8.17
C TYR A 541 10.94 8.73 7.84
N ALA A 542 11.42 9.81 8.48
CA ALA A 542 10.92 11.17 8.24
C ALA A 542 11.57 11.90 7.04
N ALA A 543 12.63 11.33 6.45
CA ALA A 543 13.43 12.01 5.43
C ALA A 543 12.75 11.98 4.05
N GLN A 544 12.40 10.79 3.58
CA GLN A 544 11.94 10.61 2.21
C GLN A 544 11.05 9.38 2.04
N VAL A 545 9.84 9.59 1.53
CA VAL A 545 9.02 8.52 0.95
C VAL A 545 9.42 8.36 -0.51
N ARG A 546 10.06 7.23 -0.84
CA ARG A 546 10.47 6.92 -2.22
C ARG A 546 9.35 6.20 -2.97
N LYS A 547 9.00 6.64 -4.17
CA LYS A 547 7.93 6.01 -4.96
C LYS A 547 8.32 4.56 -5.30
N ALA A 548 7.48 3.59 -4.94
CA ALA A 548 7.66 2.16 -5.22
C ALA A 548 6.79 1.72 -6.41
N MET A 549 5.55 2.19 -6.47
CA MET A 549 4.62 1.90 -7.57
C MET A 549 3.65 3.06 -7.77
N ASP A 550 3.43 3.45 -9.02
CA ASP A 550 2.35 4.38 -9.37
C ASP A 550 1.13 3.60 -9.86
N GLY A 551 -0.06 3.91 -9.32
CA GLY A 551 -1.33 3.39 -9.78
C GLY A 551 -2.14 4.37 -10.62
N ASP A 552 -3.28 3.91 -11.10
CA ASP A 552 -4.25 4.76 -11.80
C ASP A 552 -5.42 5.19 -10.91
N ARG A 553 -5.68 4.44 -9.84
CA ARG A 553 -6.83 4.58 -8.93
C ARG A 553 -6.38 4.59 -7.47
N LEU A 554 -7.33 4.83 -6.57
CA LEU A 554 -7.03 4.78 -5.14
C LEU A 554 -6.70 3.34 -4.72
N PRO A 555 -5.57 3.15 -4.01
CA PRO A 555 -5.21 1.85 -3.47
C PRO A 555 -6.13 1.52 -2.29
N THR A 556 -6.48 0.24 -2.15
CA THR A 556 -7.33 -0.26 -1.06
C THR A 556 -6.55 -1.13 -0.08
N CYS A 557 -5.52 -1.81 -0.55
CA CYS A 557 -4.68 -2.68 0.25
C CYS A 557 -3.34 -2.91 -0.45
N LEU A 558 -2.34 -3.31 0.34
CA LEU A 558 -1.04 -3.75 -0.15
C LEU A 558 -0.63 -5.07 0.52
N ALA A 559 0.21 -5.84 -0.17
CA ALA A 559 0.78 -7.07 0.34
C ALA A 559 2.26 -7.18 -0.06
N ALA A 560 3.15 -7.24 0.92
CA ALA A 560 4.59 -7.43 0.77
C ALA A 560 4.99 -8.87 1.12
N GLY A 561 5.94 -9.44 0.37
CA GLY A 561 6.37 -10.82 0.54
C GLY A 561 7.36 -11.03 1.68
N LEU A 562 7.22 -12.12 2.44
CA LEU A 562 8.12 -12.38 3.57
C LEU A 562 9.51 -12.88 3.14
N HIS A 563 9.58 -13.65 2.04
CA HIS A 563 10.81 -14.31 1.55
C HIS A 563 11.37 -13.68 0.25
N HIS A 564 10.83 -12.53 -0.14
CA HIS A 564 11.22 -11.80 -1.35
C HIS A 564 10.72 -10.34 -1.31
N PRO A 565 11.35 -9.37 -2.00
CA PRO A 565 11.03 -7.94 -1.91
C PRO A 565 9.80 -7.47 -2.70
N PHE A 566 9.08 -8.37 -3.37
CA PHE A 566 7.96 -8.02 -4.25
C PHE A 566 6.73 -7.56 -3.48
N VAL A 567 5.99 -6.64 -4.10
CA VAL A 567 4.78 -6.04 -3.54
C VAL A 567 3.60 -6.18 -4.51
N LEU A 568 2.43 -6.44 -3.94
CA LEU A 568 1.13 -6.35 -4.62
C LEU A 568 0.39 -5.11 -4.13
N VAL A 569 -0.24 -4.38 -5.05
CA VAL A 569 -1.11 -3.24 -4.73
C VAL A 569 -2.47 -3.47 -5.37
N GLY A 570 -3.51 -3.46 -4.53
CA GLY A 570 -4.90 -3.62 -4.92
C GLY A 570 -5.59 -2.28 -4.98
N TYR A 571 -6.50 -2.11 -5.95
CA TYR A 571 -7.13 -0.83 -6.24
C TYR A 571 -8.66 -0.90 -6.16
N MET A 572 -9.27 0.28 -6.04
CA MET A 572 -10.73 0.46 -6.00
C MET A 572 -11.45 0.02 -7.28
N ASP A 573 -10.75 -0.07 -8.41
CA ASP A 573 -11.29 -0.53 -9.70
C ASP A 573 -11.18 -2.04 -9.91
N GLY A 574 -10.79 -2.80 -8.89
CA GLY A 574 -10.66 -4.26 -8.99
C GLY A 574 -9.37 -4.72 -9.66
N THR A 575 -8.41 -3.82 -9.92
CA THR A 575 -7.10 -4.21 -10.44
C THR A 575 -6.10 -4.53 -9.33
N VAL A 576 -5.24 -5.51 -9.58
CA VAL A 576 -4.08 -5.84 -8.74
C VAL A 576 -2.82 -5.74 -9.57
N TRP A 577 -1.81 -5.06 -9.04
CA TRP A 577 -0.53 -4.84 -9.69
C TRP A 577 0.61 -5.41 -8.86
N ALA A 578 1.54 -6.08 -9.52
CA ALA A 578 2.78 -6.60 -8.96
C ALA A 578 3.97 -5.80 -9.48
N ALA A 579 4.97 -5.58 -8.62
CA ALA A 579 6.27 -5.06 -9.04
C ALA A 579 7.39 -5.52 -8.11
N ASN A 580 8.62 -5.47 -8.62
CA ASN A 580 9.80 -5.40 -7.78
C ASN A 580 10.10 -3.92 -7.45
N PRO A 581 9.83 -3.47 -6.21
CA PRO A 581 10.02 -2.08 -5.84
C PRO A 581 11.50 -1.70 -5.74
N SER A 582 12.42 -2.67 -5.57
CA SER A 582 13.85 -2.41 -5.46
C SER A 582 14.43 -1.73 -6.71
N ASN A 583 13.98 -2.16 -7.89
CA ASN A 583 14.36 -1.61 -9.18
C ASN A 583 13.94 -0.14 -9.38
N ARG A 584 13.07 0.39 -8.51
CA ARG A 584 12.66 1.80 -8.55
C ARG A 584 13.19 2.60 -7.36
N ILE A 585 13.22 2.00 -6.17
CA ILE A 585 13.70 2.65 -4.93
C ILE A 585 15.20 2.99 -5.02
N PHE A 586 15.99 2.07 -5.59
CA PHE A 586 17.45 2.17 -5.64
C PHE A 586 18.00 2.50 -7.04
N ALA A 587 17.12 2.78 -8.00
CA ALA A 587 17.50 3.14 -9.36
C ALA A 587 18.22 4.49 -9.43
N SER A 588 19.18 4.58 -10.36
CA SER A 588 19.76 5.85 -10.84
C SER A 588 18.76 6.64 -11.70
N LYS A 589 19.12 7.85 -12.12
CA LYS A 589 18.26 8.76 -12.92
C LYS A 589 17.68 7.99 -14.14
N HIS A 590 16.39 8.17 -14.41
CA HIS A 590 15.63 7.63 -15.55
C HIS A 590 15.25 6.12 -15.58
N HIS A 591 15.54 5.31 -14.55
CA HIS A 591 14.99 3.94 -14.48
C HIS A 591 13.72 3.89 -13.61
N PHE A 592 12.58 3.60 -14.26
CA PHE A 592 11.27 3.59 -13.59
C PHE A 592 10.86 2.19 -13.11
N GLY A 593 11.61 1.14 -13.48
CA GLY A 593 11.21 -0.25 -13.28
C GLY A 593 9.98 -0.62 -14.11
N HIS A 594 9.49 -1.85 -13.91
CA HIS A 594 8.25 -2.33 -14.51
C HIS A 594 7.25 -2.72 -13.44
N LYS A 595 5.99 -2.73 -13.81
CA LYS A 595 4.88 -3.29 -13.04
C LYS A 595 4.03 -4.16 -13.96
N MET A 596 3.32 -5.12 -13.41
CA MET A 596 2.44 -6.01 -14.18
C MET A 596 1.10 -6.10 -13.48
N LYS A 597 0.02 -5.95 -14.25
CA LYS A 597 -1.31 -6.23 -13.75
C LYS A 597 -1.49 -7.75 -13.67
N VAL A 598 -1.86 -8.29 -12.52
CA VAL A 598 -2.05 -9.75 -12.33
C VAL A 598 -3.53 -10.14 -12.35
N VAL A 599 -4.41 -9.24 -11.91
CA VAL A 599 -5.87 -9.42 -11.88
C VAL A 599 -6.55 -8.13 -12.30
N ASP A 600 -7.63 -8.25 -13.09
CA ASP A 600 -8.58 -7.18 -13.37
C ASP A 600 -9.99 -7.76 -13.16
N HIS A 601 -10.61 -7.36 -12.05
CA HIS A 601 -11.93 -7.78 -11.64
C HIS A 601 -12.95 -6.70 -12.00
N GLN A 602 -14.10 -7.12 -12.53
CA GLN A 602 -15.24 -6.24 -12.81
C GLN A 602 -16.51 -6.90 -12.30
N TYR A 603 -17.31 -6.16 -11.52
CA TYR A 603 -18.58 -6.64 -11.01
C TYR A 603 -19.76 -5.87 -11.63
N ILE A 604 -20.81 -6.60 -11.97
CA ILE A 604 -22.08 -6.05 -12.44
C ILE A 604 -23.19 -6.55 -11.51
N PRO A 605 -23.97 -5.65 -10.86
CA PRO A 605 -25.06 -6.06 -10.00
C PRO A 605 -26.20 -6.69 -10.80
N ARG A 606 -26.96 -7.60 -10.16
CA ARG A 606 -28.14 -8.26 -10.75
C ARG A 606 -29.07 -7.29 -11.50
N ALA A 607 -29.35 -6.12 -10.93
CA ALA A 607 -30.26 -5.12 -11.50
C ALA A 607 -29.83 -4.59 -12.89
N ARG A 608 -28.56 -4.78 -13.27
CA ARG A 608 -28.02 -4.38 -14.58
C ARG A 608 -27.78 -5.56 -15.53
N LEU A 609 -28.10 -6.80 -15.13
CA LEU A 609 -28.02 -7.95 -16.00
C LEU A 609 -29.20 -7.97 -16.99
N ALA A 610 -28.94 -8.40 -18.22
CA ALA A 610 -29.96 -8.49 -19.27
C ALA A 610 -30.88 -9.70 -19.07
N GLY A 611 -32.14 -9.58 -19.49
CA GLY A 611 -33.17 -10.64 -19.39
C GLY A 611 -32.73 -12.06 -19.80
N PRO A 612 -31.99 -12.26 -20.92
CA PRO A 612 -31.57 -13.60 -21.33
C PRO A 612 -30.61 -14.31 -20.37
N VAL A 613 -29.83 -13.56 -19.58
CA VAL A 613 -28.93 -14.11 -18.55
C VAL A 613 -29.77 -14.57 -17.35
N LEU A 614 -30.78 -13.77 -16.97
CA LEU A 614 -31.69 -14.09 -15.87
C LEU A 614 -32.64 -15.26 -16.22
N GLU A 615 -33.04 -15.39 -17.49
CA GLU A 615 -33.88 -16.49 -18.00
C GLU A 615 -33.14 -17.84 -18.09
N ARG A 616 -31.85 -17.85 -18.46
CA ARG A 616 -31.03 -19.08 -18.56
C ARG A 616 -30.72 -19.71 -17.21
N VAL A 617 -30.73 -18.90 -16.16
CA VAL A 617 -30.38 -19.27 -14.79
C VAL A 617 -31.52 -20.01 -14.06
N GLY A 618 -32.65 -20.25 -14.73
CA GLY A 618 -33.74 -21.06 -14.17
C GLY A 618 -34.51 -20.36 -13.04
N ASP A 619 -34.70 -19.05 -13.16
CA ASP A 619 -35.37 -18.20 -12.15
C ASP A 619 -36.92 -18.37 -12.18
N GLU A 620 -37.41 -19.60 -12.39
CA GLU A 620 -38.82 -19.97 -12.14
C GLU A 620 -39.01 -20.23 -10.63
N GLY A 621 -38.93 -19.18 -9.82
CA GLY A 621 -39.56 -19.11 -8.49
C GLY A 621 -39.12 -20.09 -7.39
N GLY A 622 -37.99 -20.81 -7.54
CA GLY A 622 -37.41 -21.66 -6.49
C GLY A 622 -36.24 -20.98 -5.76
N GLU A 623 -36.08 -21.20 -4.46
CA GLU A 623 -35.00 -20.64 -3.63
C GLU A 623 -33.58 -20.94 -4.15
N GLY A 624 -33.40 -21.98 -4.99
CA GLY A 624 -32.12 -22.34 -5.61
C GLY A 624 -31.73 -21.56 -6.88
N GLY A 625 -32.57 -20.65 -7.40
CA GLY A 625 -32.34 -19.94 -8.68
C GLY A 625 -31.89 -18.47 -8.57
N ARG A 626 -31.68 -17.95 -7.36
CA ARG A 626 -31.36 -16.52 -7.19
C ARG A 626 -29.92 -16.26 -7.68
N CYS A 627 -29.75 -15.32 -8.60
CA CYS A 627 -28.46 -14.78 -9.06
C CYS A 627 -28.20 -13.43 -8.39
N ARG A 628 -27.03 -13.23 -7.76
CA ARG A 628 -26.70 -11.97 -7.09
C ARG A 628 -26.03 -10.92 -8.00
N GLY A 629 -25.43 -11.35 -9.10
CA GLY A 629 -24.75 -10.50 -10.06
C GLY A 629 -23.86 -11.31 -11.00
N ALA A 630 -23.05 -10.60 -11.78
CA ALA A 630 -21.99 -11.19 -12.59
C ALA A 630 -20.63 -10.60 -12.24
N SER A 631 -19.60 -11.44 -12.22
CA SER A 631 -18.22 -11.05 -12.05
C SER A 631 -17.41 -11.50 -13.26
N ARG A 632 -16.54 -10.62 -13.74
CA ARG A 632 -15.59 -10.91 -14.81
C ARG A 632 -14.18 -10.78 -14.28
N ILE A 633 -13.36 -11.79 -14.56
CA ILE A 633 -11.95 -11.83 -14.17
C ILE A 633 -11.10 -11.92 -15.44
N LEU A 634 -10.23 -10.92 -15.62
CA LEU A 634 -9.24 -10.87 -16.68
C LEU A 634 -7.84 -11.05 -16.10
N HIS A 635 -6.96 -11.66 -16.91
CA HIS A 635 -5.55 -11.91 -16.59
C HIS A 635 -4.74 -12.08 -17.89
N GLY A 636 -3.45 -12.37 -17.78
CA GLY A 636 -2.56 -12.51 -18.95
C GLY A 636 -2.00 -11.19 -19.48
N PHE A 637 -1.88 -10.18 -18.61
CA PHE A 637 -1.34 -8.87 -18.99
C PHE A 637 0.18 -8.92 -19.16
N ARG A 638 0.72 -8.05 -20.02
CA ARG A 638 2.17 -7.88 -20.16
C ARG A 638 2.70 -6.87 -19.13
N PRO A 639 3.97 -7.01 -18.70
CA PRO A 639 4.64 -5.96 -17.94
C PRO A 639 4.61 -4.62 -18.69
N VAL A 640 4.39 -3.55 -17.94
CA VAL A 640 4.43 -2.16 -18.44
C VAL A 640 5.43 -1.36 -17.62
N PRO A 641 6.00 -0.27 -18.16
CA PRO A 641 6.83 0.63 -17.38
C PRO A 641 6.07 1.16 -16.15
N ASN A 642 6.74 1.21 -15.00
CA ASN A 642 6.17 1.72 -13.76
C ASN A 642 6.32 3.25 -13.71
N VAL A 643 5.68 3.91 -14.67
CA VAL A 643 5.61 5.37 -14.81
C VAL A 643 4.18 5.86 -14.59
N ASN A 644 4.05 7.13 -14.21
CA ASN A 644 2.77 7.82 -14.23
C ASN A 644 2.27 7.90 -15.70
N PRO A 645 1.01 7.52 -16.01
CA PRO A 645 0.46 7.48 -17.38
C PRO A 645 0.68 8.72 -18.25
N LYS A 646 0.86 9.92 -17.66
CA LYS A 646 1.09 11.15 -18.42
C LYS A 646 2.57 11.48 -18.70
N VAL A 647 3.56 10.80 -18.09
CA VAL A 647 4.97 10.86 -18.56
C VAL A 647 5.06 10.27 -19.97
N ASP A 648 4.29 9.20 -20.25
CA ASP A 648 4.18 8.64 -21.60
C ASP A 648 3.45 9.56 -22.56
N MET A 649 2.39 10.26 -22.12
CA MET A 649 1.69 11.24 -22.97
C MET A 649 2.54 12.48 -23.29
N TRP A 650 3.34 12.97 -22.33
CA TRP A 650 4.26 14.09 -22.55
C TRP A 650 5.39 13.69 -23.48
N LYS A 651 6.02 12.53 -23.27
CA LYS A 651 7.03 11.97 -24.21
C LYS A 651 6.45 11.78 -25.61
N THR A 652 5.21 11.32 -25.71
CA THR A 652 4.51 11.16 -27.00
C THR A 652 4.20 12.52 -27.65
N LYS A 653 3.75 13.52 -26.89
CA LYS A 653 3.50 14.89 -27.39
C LYS A 653 4.79 15.62 -27.77
N GLY A 654 5.85 15.49 -26.98
CA GLY A 654 7.18 16.02 -27.26
C GLY A 654 7.80 15.38 -28.49
N ALA A 655 7.65 14.05 -28.66
CA ALA A 655 8.08 13.35 -29.88
C ALA A 655 7.28 13.77 -31.13
N ILE A 656 5.98 14.08 -30.97
CA ILE A 656 5.13 14.64 -32.04
C ILE A 656 5.51 16.10 -32.35
N GLY A 657 5.88 16.89 -31.34
CA GLY A 657 6.42 18.25 -31.45
C GLY A 657 7.74 18.28 -32.22
N LYS A 658 8.73 17.50 -31.78
CA LYS A 658 10.03 17.34 -32.47
C LYS A 658 9.86 16.85 -33.91
N LYS A 659 8.87 15.97 -34.21
CA LYS A 659 8.53 15.58 -35.60
C LYS A 659 7.87 16.70 -36.42
N LYS A 660 7.10 17.59 -35.80
CA LYS A 660 6.51 18.76 -36.48
C LYS A 660 7.56 19.83 -36.76
N ASP A 661 8.53 20.02 -35.87
CA ASP A 661 9.58 21.03 -36.05
C ASP A 661 10.64 20.57 -37.06
N ASN A 662 10.99 19.28 -37.09
CA ASN A 662 11.79 18.71 -38.19
C ASN A 662 11.08 18.79 -39.55
N LYS A 663 9.74 18.85 -39.59
CA LYS A 663 8.96 19.03 -40.82
C LYS A 663 8.84 20.50 -41.22
N LYS A 664 8.88 21.44 -40.27
CA LYS A 664 8.95 22.90 -40.54
C LYS A 664 10.36 23.36 -40.93
N GLY A 665 11.41 22.74 -40.40
CA GLY A 665 12.81 23.03 -40.75
C GLY A 665 13.17 22.68 -42.20
N LYS A 666 12.54 21.65 -42.78
CA LYS A 666 12.71 21.30 -44.20
C LYS A 666 11.90 22.16 -45.19
N GLY A 667 11.01 23.03 -44.71
CA GLY A 667 10.14 23.88 -45.54
C GLY A 667 10.65 25.31 -45.80
N LYS A 668 11.75 25.74 -45.17
CA LYS A 668 12.23 27.14 -45.22
C LYS A 668 13.62 27.35 -45.86
N LYS A 669 14.11 26.41 -46.68
CA LYS A 669 15.26 26.65 -47.58
C LYS A 669 14.85 26.58 -49.05
N ALA A 670 13.90 27.44 -49.45
CA ALA A 670 13.59 27.67 -50.87
C ALA A 670 12.91 29.04 -51.09
N ASN A 671 13.59 30.15 -50.78
CA ASN A 671 13.54 31.40 -51.56
C ASN A 671 14.34 32.53 -50.91
N SER A 672 15.55 32.75 -51.38
CA SER A 672 16.08 34.10 -51.62
C SER A 672 17.36 33.99 -52.47
N LYS A 673 17.25 34.41 -53.74
CA LYS A 673 18.38 34.61 -54.65
C LYS A 673 18.29 36.03 -55.21
N ALA A 674 19.48 36.63 -55.39
CA ALA A 674 19.81 37.94 -56.01
C ALA A 674 19.80 39.13 -55.03
N LYS A 675 20.85 39.95 -54.85
CA LYS A 675 22.09 40.35 -55.56
C LYS A 675 23.03 40.97 -54.49
N GLY A 676 24.37 41.03 -54.56
CA GLY A 676 25.36 40.58 -55.51
C GLY A 676 26.78 41.03 -55.09
N LYS A 677 27.78 40.42 -55.74
CA LYS A 677 29.19 40.81 -55.95
C LYS A 677 30.16 40.88 -54.76
N GLY A 678 31.14 39.96 -54.79
CA GLY A 678 32.56 40.35 -54.82
C GLY A 678 33.57 39.35 -54.25
N LYS A 679 34.27 38.61 -55.14
CA LYS A 679 35.67 38.08 -55.08
C LYS A 679 36.23 37.56 -53.73
N GLY A 680 36.83 36.38 -53.60
CA GLY A 680 37.30 35.36 -54.54
C GLY A 680 38.40 34.47 -53.90
N LYS A 681 38.63 33.26 -54.47
CA LYS A 681 39.72 32.27 -54.22
C LYS A 681 39.78 31.60 -52.84
N ALA A 682 40.28 30.37 -52.64
CA ALA A 682 40.39 29.09 -53.35
C ALA A 682 41.27 28.16 -52.47
N GLY A 683 40.85 26.90 -52.23
CA GLY A 683 41.64 25.81 -51.58
C GLY A 683 41.59 25.85 -50.05
N ALA A 684 41.63 24.75 -49.30
CA ALA A 684 41.78 23.32 -49.59
C ALA A 684 41.23 22.52 -48.38
N GLU A 685 41.21 21.20 -48.52
CA GLU A 685 40.74 20.16 -47.60
C GLU A 685 41.47 20.13 -46.23
N ASP A 686 40.72 19.71 -45.20
CA ASP A 686 41.02 18.69 -44.17
C ASP A 686 40.80 19.11 -42.71
N ASP A 687 40.03 18.22 -42.06
CA ASP A 687 40.02 17.73 -40.68
C ASP A 687 39.64 18.59 -39.45
N ASP A 688 38.99 17.82 -38.57
CA ASP A 688 38.73 17.91 -37.13
C ASP A 688 37.45 18.61 -36.63
N ASP A 689 36.63 17.76 -36.00
CA ASP A 689 36.01 17.87 -34.68
C ASP A 689 35.52 19.25 -34.23
N ASP A 690 34.24 19.32 -33.88
CA ASP A 690 33.86 19.81 -32.56
C ASP A 690 32.42 19.38 -32.23
N ASP A 691 32.34 18.70 -31.09
CA ASP A 691 31.16 18.48 -30.26
C ASP A 691 30.59 19.83 -29.83
N ASP A 692 29.26 20.00 -29.93
CA ASP A 692 28.51 20.98 -29.15
C ASP A 692 27.21 20.28 -28.70
N ASP A 693 27.34 19.55 -27.58
CA ASP A 693 26.24 19.10 -26.74
C ASP A 693 25.68 20.31 -25.97
N ASP A 694 24.72 21.02 -26.57
CA ASP A 694 23.83 21.94 -25.84
C ASP A 694 22.77 21.12 -25.06
N ASP A 695 23.19 20.58 -23.92
CA ASP A 695 22.33 19.96 -22.89
C ASP A 695 21.67 21.06 -22.02
N ASP A 696 20.73 21.81 -22.60
CA ASP A 696 19.72 22.55 -21.83
C ASP A 696 18.56 21.60 -21.46
N ASP A 697 18.86 20.66 -20.57
CA ASP A 697 17.86 19.78 -19.95
C ASP A 697 17.24 20.50 -18.74
N ASP A 698 16.07 21.12 -18.96
CA ASP A 698 15.15 21.55 -17.89
C ASP A 698 14.69 20.33 -17.05
N ASP A 699 15.51 20.02 -16.05
CA ASP A 699 15.42 18.87 -15.16
C ASP A 699 14.28 19.02 -14.13
N VAL A 700 13.06 18.63 -14.52
CA VAL A 700 11.95 18.46 -13.57
C VAL A 700 12.10 17.17 -12.76
N ASP A 701 12.32 17.33 -11.45
CA ASP A 701 12.62 16.29 -10.48
C ASP A 701 11.37 15.43 -10.11
N VAL A 702 10.97 14.49 -10.98
CA VAL A 702 9.71 13.69 -10.90
C VAL A 702 9.61 12.72 -9.68
N GLN A 703 10.70 12.47 -8.95
CA GLN A 703 10.68 11.62 -7.75
C GLN A 703 10.71 12.42 -6.45
N GLY A 704 10.90 13.73 -6.53
CA GLY A 704 11.16 14.60 -5.41
C GLY A 704 10.04 15.58 -5.10
N GLY A 705 8.78 15.30 -5.45
CA GLY A 705 7.59 16.16 -5.26
C GLY A 705 7.81 17.63 -4.89
N ALA A 706 8.63 18.33 -5.67
CA ALA A 706 8.22 19.58 -6.24
C ALA A 706 6.91 19.26 -6.97
N GLU A 707 5.87 20.01 -6.63
CA GLU A 707 4.53 19.82 -7.15
C GLU A 707 4.63 19.67 -8.68
N GLU A 708 4.41 18.44 -9.16
CA GLU A 708 4.16 18.20 -10.59
C GLU A 708 3.06 19.18 -10.95
N GLY A 709 3.37 20.14 -11.83
CA GLY A 709 2.56 21.33 -12.10
C GLY A 709 1.06 21.07 -12.03
N ASP A 710 0.39 21.99 -11.35
CA ASP A 710 -0.94 21.99 -10.72
C ASP A 710 -2.16 21.56 -11.59
N GLY A 711 -1.95 20.97 -12.76
CA GLY A 711 -2.99 20.50 -13.69
C GLY A 711 -3.00 19.00 -13.98
N HIS A 712 -2.07 18.20 -13.43
CA HIS A 712 -1.90 16.80 -13.86
C HIS A 712 -2.66 15.76 -13.02
N PHE A 713 -2.89 16.06 -11.75
CA PHE A 713 -3.57 15.18 -10.79
C PHE A 713 -5.03 15.55 -10.52
N ALA A 714 -5.41 16.79 -10.86
CA ALA A 714 -6.74 17.34 -10.62
C ALA A 714 -7.74 17.11 -11.77
N ASP A 715 -7.44 16.23 -12.74
CA ASP A 715 -8.37 15.91 -13.83
C ASP A 715 -9.57 15.12 -13.27
N PRO A 716 -10.76 15.73 -13.12
CA PRO A 716 -11.89 15.07 -12.48
C PRO A 716 -12.37 13.86 -13.29
N LYS A 717 -12.02 13.79 -14.58
CA LYS A 717 -12.34 12.65 -15.46
C LYS A 717 -11.62 11.36 -15.03
N ARG A 718 -10.58 11.45 -14.18
CA ARG A 718 -9.92 10.29 -13.56
C ARG A 718 -10.68 9.76 -12.35
N ALA A 719 -11.64 10.48 -11.78
CA ALA A 719 -12.54 9.94 -10.77
C ALA A 719 -13.61 9.08 -11.49
N VAL A 720 -13.27 7.81 -11.79
CA VAL A 720 -14.27 6.85 -12.28
C VAL A 720 -14.81 6.08 -11.09
N LEU A 721 -16.11 6.17 -10.91
CA LEU A 721 -16.85 5.36 -9.95
C LEU A 721 -17.03 3.97 -10.57
N SER A 722 -16.39 2.98 -9.96
CA SER A 722 -16.63 1.57 -10.26
C SER A 722 -17.73 1.05 -9.35
N GLU A 723 -18.39 -0.04 -9.73
CA GLU A 723 -19.36 -0.69 -8.85
C GLU A 723 -18.68 -1.07 -7.52
N PRO A 724 -19.28 -0.81 -6.34
CA PRO A 724 -18.60 -0.98 -5.05
C PRO A 724 -18.00 -2.37 -4.84
N LEU A 725 -18.67 -3.42 -5.32
CA LEU A 725 -18.22 -4.81 -5.20
C LEU A 725 -17.09 -5.17 -6.17
N THR A 726 -16.67 -4.26 -7.05
CA THR A 726 -15.53 -4.44 -7.96
C THR A 726 -14.19 -4.38 -7.23
N ARG A 727 -14.07 -3.56 -6.18
CA ARG A 727 -12.80 -3.26 -5.51
C ARG A 727 -12.11 -4.51 -4.94
N ILE A 728 -10.80 -4.44 -4.85
CA ILE A 728 -10.00 -5.38 -4.05
C ILE A 728 -10.13 -5.01 -2.58
N THR A 729 -10.38 -5.97 -1.70
CA THR A 729 -10.60 -5.68 -0.27
C THR A 729 -9.36 -5.95 0.59
N THR A 730 -8.69 -7.08 0.35
CA THR A 730 -7.49 -7.48 1.09
C THR A 730 -6.71 -8.53 0.29
N MET A 731 -5.42 -8.63 0.59
CA MET A 731 -4.48 -9.52 -0.09
C MET A 731 -3.40 -9.99 0.88
N ALA A 732 -2.80 -11.14 0.62
CA ALA A 732 -1.66 -11.63 1.38
C ALA A 732 -0.79 -12.58 0.55
N TRP A 733 0.53 -12.37 0.60
CA TRP A 733 1.50 -13.39 0.18
C TRP A 733 1.51 -14.53 1.20
N ASN A 734 1.66 -15.76 0.72
CA ASN A 734 1.86 -16.90 1.59
C ASN A 734 3.22 -16.75 2.27
N PRO A 735 3.29 -16.80 3.61
CA PRO A 735 4.52 -16.52 4.32
C PRO A 735 5.32 -17.79 4.64
N ASN A 736 4.86 -18.97 4.20
CA ASN A 736 5.56 -20.24 4.32
C ASN A 736 6.55 -20.39 3.15
N GLY A 737 7.81 -20.74 3.45
CA GLY A 737 8.92 -20.63 2.50
C GLY A 737 8.71 -21.40 1.19
N GLU A 738 8.26 -22.65 1.24
CA GLU A 738 8.03 -23.47 0.04
C GLU A 738 6.88 -22.97 -0.86
N TYR A 739 6.04 -22.09 -0.33
CA TYR A 739 4.85 -21.56 -1.00
C TYR A 739 4.94 -20.03 -1.16
N SER A 740 6.10 -19.42 -0.91
CA SER A 740 6.21 -17.97 -0.70
C SER A 740 5.78 -17.13 -1.89
N CYS A 741 5.80 -17.73 -3.09
CA CYS A 741 5.39 -17.09 -4.34
C CYS A 741 3.88 -17.19 -4.60
N TRP A 742 3.11 -17.77 -3.68
CA TRP A 742 1.66 -17.81 -3.77
C TRP A 742 1.05 -16.55 -3.14
N ALA A 743 0.03 -15.99 -3.77
CA ALA A 743 -0.69 -14.83 -3.25
C ALA A 743 -2.20 -15.06 -3.30
N ALA A 744 -2.88 -14.66 -2.21
CA ALA A 744 -4.33 -14.59 -2.14
C ALA A 744 -4.81 -13.16 -2.37
N VAL A 745 -5.88 -13.01 -3.15
CA VAL A 745 -6.53 -11.74 -3.46
C VAL A 745 -8.03 -11.90 -3.25
N ALA A 746 -8.60 -11.11 -2.33
CA ALA A 746 -10.04 -11.06 -2.15
C ALA A 746 -10.65 -9.84 -2.84
N MET A 747 -11.81 -10.09 -3.46
CA MET A 747 -12.61 -9.10 -4.15
C MET A 747 -13.90 -8.86 -3.37
N ALA A 748 -14.41 -7.63 -3.42
CA ALA A 748 -15.63 -7.29 -2.69
C ALA A 748 -16.89 -8.04 -3.19
N SER A 749 -16.85 -8.65 -4.37
CA SER A 749 -17.90 -9.54 -4.88
C SER A 749 -18.06 -10.83 -4.06
N GLY A 750 -17.08 -11.16 -3.21
CA GLY A 750 -17.01 -12.39 -2.44
C GLY A 750 -16.20 -13.51 -3.08
N LEU A 751 -15.62 -13.24 -4.26
CA LEU A 751 -14.62 -14.12 -4.85
C LEU A 751 -13.26 -13.91 -4.18
N VAL A 752 -12.53 -15.01 -4.00
CA VAL A 752 -11.12 -15.02 -3.62
C VAL A 752 -10.35 -15.78 -4.68
N ARG A 753 -9.25 -15.20 -5.15
CA ARG A 753 -8.33 -15.83 -6.10
C ARG A 753 -6.99 -16.08 -5.42
N VAL A 754 -6.51 -17.31 -5.45
CA VAL A 754 -5.15 -17.68 -5.03
C VAL A 754 -4.36 -18.03 -6.28
N MET A 755 -3.15 -17.47 -6.41
CA MET A 755 -2.32 -17.59 -7.60
C MET A 755 -0.90 -17.97 -7.21
N ASP A 756 -0.29 -18.89 -7.96
CA ASP A 756 1.16 -19.03 -7.97
C ASP A 756 1.75 -17.98 -8.92
N LEU A 757 2.46 -17.01 -8.35
CA LEU A 757 3.07 -15.89 -9.07
C LEU A 757 4.58 -16.09 -9.28
N GLY A 758 5.14 -17.24 -8.93
CA GLY A 758 6.57 -17.50 -9.05
C GLY A 758 6.98 -17.90 -10.47
N LEU A 759 8.06 -17.30 -10.97
CA LEU A 759 8.63 -17.61 -12.27
C LEU A 759 9.51 -18.87 -12.24
N GLU A 760 9.33 -19.72 -13.25
CA GLU A 760 10.10 -20.96 -13.47
C GLU A 760 11.25 -20.79 -14.48
N CYS A 761 11.59 -19.55 -14.87
CA CYS A 761 12.57 -19.26 -15.92
C CYS A 761 13.81 -18.50 -15.45
#